data_AF-A0A2A4JIU8-F1
#
_entry.id   AF-A0A2A4JIU8-F1
#
_cell.length_a   1.000
_cell.length_b   1.000
_cell.length_c   1.000
_cell.angle_alpha   90.00
_cell.angle_beta   90.00
_cell.angle_gamma   90.00
#
_symmetry.space_group_name_H-M   'P 1'
#
loop_
_entity.id
_entity.type
_entity.pdbx_description
1 polymer ?
#
loop_
_entity_poly.entity_id
_entity_poly.type
_entity_poly.pdbx_seq_one_letter_code
_entity_poly.pdbx_strand_id
1 'polypeptide(L)'
;MQKAADKYIPNIKIPQNISDLFKPKPYWSSELSKAIAERRLALANLRGCPSSRNLDILKEKISTAQRLIRRARCNSFQQFCTSVDETTSASEMWRKMRWLKGRLVPNTSVDKEKAERLLKDLTPDFVCPPRPSFKSNNTVLESPIVMPELINCIKTTDTAPGSDQISFSMIKHLPPTGKQMLLQIYNQCLSLGFVPQQWRQIKVVPIPKHSSASSLRPISLISCICKIFHSILAKRIEWFFEKQCLLPEDMVGFRKSRSCLDNLSRLVSGIQLGFSKNWVTAACFIDIESAYNNVDIPCLVHILDRFGVGSKVCIYLWSFLSNRHLQVATHDCEVVRSTSRGLAQGDPLAPLLFNILTLHICHNVTQVSISQYADDFVLYSTKNNLDLAFEELRSALRYTIMLIDKLGLTMSPNKTKICVFKKGCFRRSINFCLDGMSIEVVNNIKYLGLWLDSSLRWGKHINETSQKVIKFINLLKVLSGPGWGVHQKHIRRLYISIIRSRIDYASFLYDNSCNSKLIKLDRIQNQALRVIGGFIRSTPIHVMESELCLPPLYIRRKYLASKFILKSKSFLNNKTIQLLEKLSQFTDSIYWRNKKLPLLIDILSQYNSISIHSSAQLGMFSLDKWISSIDLSHIIIDKIPSISKAKRHYNIVQLK
;
A
#
# COMPACT_ATOMS: atom_id res chain seq x y z
N MET A 1 22.85 46.77 -50.99
CA MET A 1 21.41 46.64 -50.68
C MET A 1 20.96 45.20 -50.36
N GLN A 2 21.80 44.33 -49.79
CA GLN A 2 21.40 42.95 -49.42
C GLN A 2 21.38 42.66 -47.91
N LYS A 3 21.78 43.61 -47.05
CA LYS A 3 21.86 43.41 -45.58
C LYS A 3 20.65 43.90 -44.77
N ALA A 4 19.63 44.46 -45.42
CA ALA A 4 18.42 44.96 -44.75
C ALA A 4 17.25 43.96 -44.77
N ALA A 5 17.22 43.04 -45.75
CA ALA A 5 16.15 42.06 -45.90
C ALA A 5 16.22 40.94 -44.85
N ASP A 6 17.42 40.56 -44.40
CA ASP A 6 17.60 39.44 -43.45
C ASP A 6 17.25 39.79 -41.99
N LYS A 7 17.08 41.08 -41.66
CA LYS A 7 16.84 41.53 -40.29
C LYS A 7 15.37 41.41 -39.84
N TYR A 8 14.45 41.17 -40.77
CA TYR A 8 13.00 41.11 -40.52
C TYR A 8 12.36 39.74 -40.76
N ILE A 9 13.13 38.73 -41.17
CA ILE A 9 12.65 37.36 -41.23
C ILE A 9 12.73 36.77 -39.81
N PRO A 10 11.61 36.35 -39.20
CA PRO A 10 11.67 35.70 -37.90
C PRO A 10 12.51 34.42 -38.05
N ASN A 11 13.63 34.35 -37.32
CA ASN A 11 14.45 33.15 -37.19
C ASN A 11 13.66 32.06 -36.44
N ILE A 12 12.72 31.42 -37.14
CA ILE A 12 12.22 30.12 -36.73
C ILE A 12 13.38 29.17 -37.00
N LYS A 13 14.15 28.86 -35.94
CA LYS A 13 15.12 27.76 -35.99
C LYS A 13 14.37 26.51 -36.44
N ILE A 14 14.58 26.08 -37.67
CA ILE A 14 14.13 24.77 -38.14
C ILE A 14 14.96 23.76 -37.34
N PRO A 15 14.34 22.87 -36.53
CA PRO A 15 15.08 21.88 -35.78
C PRO A 15 15.80 20.94 -36.74
N GLN A 16 17.07 20.63 -36.46
CA GLN A 16 17.91 19.76 -37.30
C GLN A 16 17.40 18.32 -37.40
N ASN A 17 16.41 17.92 -36.60
CA ASN A 17 15.71 16.64 -36.70
C ASN A 17 14.24 16.84 -37.06
N ILE A 18 13.88 16.47 -38.30
CA ILE A 18 12.50 16.51 -38.83
C ILE A 18 11.59 15.55 -38.05
N SER A 19 12.10 14.59 -37.27
CA SER A 19 11.29 13.67 -36.46
C SER A 19 10.67 14.27 -35.20
N ASP A 20 11.14 15.45 -34.76
CA ASP A 20 10.58 16.20 -33.61
C ASP A 20 9.50 17.21 -34.02
N LEU A 21 8.91 17.00 -35.21
CA LEU A 21 7.73 17.72 -35.70
C LEU A 21 6.70 17.88 -34.58
N PHE A 22 6.22 19.12 -34.44
CA PHE A 22 4.97 19.46 -33.77
C PHE A 22 3.95 18.34 -34.01
N LYS A 23 3.75 17.47 -33.00
CA LYS A 23 2.71 16.45 -33.07
C LYS A 23 1.41 17.17 -32.75
N PRO A 24 0.56 17.45 -33.76
CA PRO A 24 -0.72 18.07 -33.48
C PRO A 24 -1.45 17.19 -32.47
N LYS A 25 -2.23 17.82 -31.59
CA LYS A 25 -3.02 17.07 -30.61
C LYS A 25 -3.91 16.06 -31.36
N PRO A 26 -4.24 14.91 -30.78
CA PRO A 26 -4.98 13.85 -31.48
C PRO A 26 -6.32 14.29 -32.09
N TYR A 27 -6.90 15.37 -31.55
CA TYR A 27 -8.17 15.95 -32.00
C TYR A 27 -8.01 17.06 -33.06
N TRP A 28 -6.79 17.39 -33.48
CA TRP A 28 -6.53 18.52 -34.35
C TRP A 28 -6.77 18.17 -35.82
N SER A 29 -7.52 19.01 -36.53
CA SER A 29 -7.89 18.82 -37.93
C SER A 29 -7.55 20.05 -38.77
N SER A 30 -7.59 19.91 -40.10
CA SER A 30 -7.44 21.03 -41.05
C SER A 30 -8.51 22.10 -40.84
N GLU A 31 -9.75 21.69 -40.55
CA GLU A 31 -10.88 22.57 -40.21
C GLU A 31 -10.57 23.45 -38.97
N LEU A 32 -9.98 22.86 -37.92
CA LEU A 32 -9.56 23.62 -36.74
C LEU A 32 -8.43 24.61 -37.05
N SER A 33 -7.48 24.21 -37.89
CA SER A 33 -6.42 25.10 -38.35
C SER A 33 -7.00 26.31 -39.08
N LYS A 34 -7.99 26.10 -39.96
CA LYS A 34 -8.70 27.17 -40.66
C LYS A 34 -9.44 28.10 -39.70
N ALA A 35 -10.22 27.54 -38.76
CA ALA A 35 -10.96 28.34 -37.77
C ALA A 35 -10.03 29.18 -36.86
N ILE A 36 -8.85 28.67 -36.51
CA ILE A 36 -7.86 29.41 -35.73
C ILE A 36 -7.17 30.49 -36.57
N ALA A 37 -6.90 30.23 -37.84
CA ALA A 37 -6.37 31.21 -38.77
C ALA A 37 -7.36 32.36 -38.97
N GLU A 38 -8.64 32.08 -39.20
CA GLU A 38 -9.70 33.09 -39.30
C GLU A 38 -9.83 33.94 -38.02
N ARG A 39 -9.72 33.32 -36.85
CA ARG A 39 -9.68 34.04 -35.57
C ARG A 39 -8.46 34.96 -35.45
N ARG A 40 -7.29 34.51 -35.91
CA ARG A 40 -6.06 35.32 -35.90
C ARG A 40 -6.16 36.50 -36.87
N LEU A 41 -6.74 36.27 -38.06
CA LEU A 41 -7.01 37.32 -39.05
C LEU A 41 -8.00 38.35 -38.51
N ALA A 42 -9.10 37.93 -37.89
CA ALA A 42 -10.05 38.84 -37.26
C ALA A 42 -9.41 39.68 -36.14
N LEU A 43 -8.48 39.10 -35.38
CA LEU A 43 -7.72 39.83 -34.35
C LEU A 43 -6.75 40.84 -34.96
N ALA A 44 -6.05 40.47 -36.04
CA ALA A 44 -5.16 41.36 -36.77
C ALA A 44 -5.93 42.55 -37.36
N ASN A 45 -7.10 42.30 -37.96
CA ASN A 45 -7.97 43.34 -38.52
C ASN A 45 -8.50 44.29 -37.45
N LEU A 46 -8.87 43.79 -36.26
CA LEU A 46 -9.26 44.66 -35.14
C LEU A 46 -8.09 45.52 -34.65
N ARG A 47 -6.87 44.98 -34.60
CA ARG A 47 -5.66 45.73 -34.21
C ARG A 47 -5.29 46.81 -35.23
N GLY A 48 -5.47 46.53 -36.51
CA GLY A 48 -5.20 47.50 -37.59
C GLY A 48 -6.29 48.56 -37.73
N CYS A 49 -7.57 48.19 -37.54
CA CYS A 49 -8.72 49.09 -37.63
C CYS A 49 -9.70 48.82 -36.46
N PRO A 50 -9.53 49.50 -35.31
CA PRO A 50 -10.41 49.33 -34.16
C PRO A 50 -11.82 49.88 -34.44
N SER A 51 -12.78 49.00 -34.70
CA SER A 51 -14.19 49.36 -34.93
C SER A 51 -15.13 48.39 -34.21
N SER A 52 -16.35 48.85 -33.89
CA SER A 52 -17.40 48.02 -33.27
C SER A 52 -17.68 46.76 -34.11
N ARG A 53 -17.78 46.91 -35.43
CA ARG A 53 -17.97 45.80 -36.38
C ARG A 53 -16.85 44.76 -36.34
N ASN A 54 -15.58 45.21 -36.30
CA ASN A 54 -14.44 44.29 -36.23
C ASN A 54 -14.38 43.56 -34.87
N LEU A 55 -14.84 44.20 -33.80
CA LEU A 55 -14.94 43.57 -32.48
C LEU A 55 -15.98 42.44 -32.47
N ASP A 56 -17.13 42.64 -33.11
CA ASP A 56 -18.19 41.64 -33.20
C ASP A 56 -17.78 40.44 -34.07
N ILE A 57 -17.11 40.69 -35.21
CA ILE A 57 -16.52 39.63 -36.04
C ILE A 57 -15.50 38.81 -35.24
N LEU A 58 -14.65 39.46 -34.45
CA LEU A 58 -13.69 38.75 -33.60
C LEU A 58 -14.40 37.90 -32.54
N LYS A 59 -15.44 38.42 -31.87
CA LYS A 59 -16.23 37.66 -30.89
C LYS A 59 -16.87 36.42 -31.52
N GLU A 60 -17.44 36.57 -32.72
CA GLU A 60 -18.03 35.47 -33.48
C GLU A 60 -16.98 34.39 -33.80
N LYS A 61 -15.83 34.79 -34.38
CA LYS A 61 -14.74 33.86 -34.73
C LYS A 61 -14.10 33.21 -33.50
N ILE A 62 -14.02 33.91 -32.37
CA ILE A 62 -13.61 33.31 -31.08
C ILE A 62 -14.62 32.23 -30.67
N SER A 63 -15.92 32.53 -30.67
CA SER A 63 -16.98 31.60 -30.27
C SER A 63 -16.98 30.35 -31.16
N THR A 64 -16.90 30.52 -32.47
CA THR A 64 -16.85 29.42 -33.45
C THR A 64 -15.60 28.55 -33.24
N ALA A 65 -14.41 29.15 -33.11
CA ALA A 65 -13.18 28.40 -32.84
C ALA A 65 -13.26 27.64 -31.52
N GLN A 66 -13.77 28.26 -30.45
CA GLN A 66 -13.95 27.60 -29.15
C GLN A 66 -14.92 26.41 -29.24
N ARG A 67 -16.04 26.57 -29.96
CA ARG A 67 -17.04 25.50 -30.16
C ARG A 67 -16.45 24.32 -30.92
N LEU A 68 -15.74 24.58 -32.02
CA LEU A 68 -15.09 23.54 -32.82
C LEU A 68 -14.01 22.81 -32.01
N ILE A 69 -13.17 23.53 -31.25
CA ILE A 69 -12.15 22.91 -30.38
C ILE A 69 -12.81 22.02 -29.33
N ARG A 70 -13.89 22.47 -28.70
CA ARG A 70 -14.63 21.67 -27.71
C ARG A 70 -15.20 20.41 -28.35
N ARG A 71 -15.86 20.52 -29.51
CA ARG A 71 -16.42 19.37 -30.24
C ARG A 71 -15.36 18.35 -30.63
N ALA A 72 -14.24 18.81 -31.19
CA ALA A 72 -13.14 17.94 -31.59
C ALA A 72 -12.52 17.21 -30.40
N ARG A 73 -12.30 17.90 -29.27
CA ARG A 73 -11.85 17.29 -28.01
C ARG A 73 -12.81 16.21 -27.52
N CYS A 74 -14.12 16.49 -27.52
CA CYS A 74 -15.13 15.52 -27.13
C CYS A 74 -15.10 14.29 -28.04
N ASN A 75 -15.17 14.47 -29.36
CA ASN A 75 -15.17 13.36 -30.32
C ASN A 75 -13.92 12.49 -30.21
N SER A 76 -12.74 13.11 -30.12
CA SER A 76 -11.47 12.39 -29.96
C SER A 76 -11.44 11.60 -28.64
N PHE A 77 -11.97 12.15 -27.57
CA PHE A 77 -12.05 11.46 -26.28
C PHE A 77 -13.07 10.30 -26.31
N GLN A 78 -14.20 10.48 -26.98
CA GLN A 78 -15.18 9.42 -27.19
C GLN A 78 -14.57 8.27 -28.00
N GLN A 79 -13.90 8.57 -29.11
CA GLN A 79 -13.16 7.59 -29.93
C GLN A 79 -12.10 6.84 -29.10
N PHE A 80 -11.35 7.56 -28.26
CA PHE A 80 -10.41 6.93 -27.33
C PHE A 80 -11.12 5.93 -26.39
N CYS A 81 -12.25 6.32 -25.79
CA CYS A 81 -13.00 5.44 -24.89
C CYS A 81 -13.54 4.22 -25.64
N THR A 82 -14.16 4.41 -26.80
CA THR A 82 -14.69 3.34 -27.65
C THR A 82 -13.59 2.40 -28.17
N SER A 83 -12.35 2.89 -28.30
CA SER A 83 -11.20 2.02 -28.63
C SER A 83 -10.85 0.99 -27.54
N VAL A 84 -11.47 1.10 -26.34
CA VAL A 84 -11.36 0.12 -25.26
C VAL A 84 -12.63 -0.74 -25.27
N ASP A 85 -12.66 -1.60 -26.27
CA ASP A 85 -13.76 -2.51 -26.59
C ASP A 85 -13.69 -3.82 -25.80
N GLU A 86 -14.53 -4.80 -26.16
CA GLU A 86 -14.55 -6.11 -25.50
C GLU A 86 -13.25 -6.92 -25.67
N THR A 87 -12.63 -6.80 -26.86
CA THR A 87 -11.44 -7.56 -27.26
C THR A 87 -10.17 -7.05 -26.59
N THR A 88 -10.16 -5.78 -26.17
CA THR A 88 -9.03 -5.16 -25.48
C THR A 88 -8.64 -5.96 -24.24
N SER A 89 -7.37 -6.36 -24.15
CA SER A 89 -6.84 -7.10 -23.00
C SER A 89 -6.81 -6.25 -21.72
N ALA A 90 -6.74 -6.89 -20.56
CA ALA A 90 -6.62 -6.17 -19.28
C ALA A 90 -5.36 -5.30 -19.20
N SER A 91 -4.23 -5.83 -19.67
CA SER A 91 -2.94 -5.14 -19.69
C SER A 91 -2.95 -3.92 -20.61
N GLU A 92 -3.55 -4.07 -21.79
CA GLU A 92 -3.69 -2.96 -22.72
C GLU A 92 -4.64 -1.87 -22.21
N MET A 93 -5.78 -2.26 -21.62
CA MET A 93 -6.69 -1.31 -20.98
C MET A 93 -5.96 -0.48 -19.92
N TRP A 94 -5.18 -1.12 -19.03
CA TRP A 94 -4.39 -0.40 -18.02
C TRP A 94 -3.29 0.47 -18.62
N ARG A 95 -2.70 0.06 -19.75
CA ARG A 95 -1.74 0.88 -20.51
C ARG A 95 -2.41 2.14 -21.03
N LYS A 96 -3.57 2.02 -21.69
CA LYS A 96 -4.37 3.16 -22.19
C LYS A 96 -4.84 4.06 -21.04
N MET A 97 -5.19 3.48 -19.89
CA MET A 97 -5.68 4.20 -18.70
C MET A 97 -4.57 4.69 -17.76
N ARG A 98 -3.28 4.61 -18.14
CA ARG A 98 -2.16 4.98 -17.25
C ARG A 98 -2.24 6.43 -16.76
N TRP A 99 -2.82 7.32 -17.55
CA TRP A 99 -3.05 8.73 -17.21
C TRP A 99 -3.91 8.91 -15.95
N LEU A 100 -4.72 7.91 -15.56
CA LEU A 100 -5.49 7.92 -14.31
C LEU A 100 -4.61 8.00 -13.06
N LYS A 101 -3.35 7.56 -13.16
CA LYS A 101 -2.37 7.67 -12.07
C LYS A 101 -1.85 9.11 -11.89
N GLY A 102 -2.28 10.05 -12.75
CA GLY A 102 -1.72 11.38 -12.88
C GLY A 102 -0.45 11.38 -13.75
N ARG A 103 -0.12 12.53 -14.35
CA ARG A 103 1.25 12.76 -14.84
C ARG A 103 2.11 13.03 -13.61
N LEU A 104 2.83 12.02 -13.15
CA LEU A 104 4.06 12.26 -12.42
C LEU A 104 5.03 12.79 -13.48
N VAL A 105 5.21 14.12 -13.55
CA VAL A 105 6.43 14.65 -14.12
C VAL A 105 7.49 14.35 -13.06
N PRO A 106 8.39 13.39 -13.27
CA PRO A 106 9.48 13.21 -12.36
C PRO A 106 10.37 14.43 -12.58
N ASN A 107 10.28 15.45 -11.73
CA ASN A 107 11.49 16.22 -11.45
C ASN A 107 12.38 15.28 -10.65
N THR A 108 13.03 14.34 -11.34
CA THR A 108 14.02 13.43 -10.76
C THR A 108 15.25 14.18 -10.28
N SER A 109 15.49 15.34 -10.89
CA SER A 109 16.50 16.28 -10.47
C SER A 109 15.96 17.10 -9.30
N VAL A 110 16.56 16.84 -8.15
CA VAL A 110 16.36 17.65 -6.94
C VAL A 110 17.41 18.75 -6.97
N ASP A 111 17.03 19.94 -6.50
CA ASP A 111 17.96 21.03 -6.26
C ASP A 111 19.11 20.57 -5.36
N LYS A 112 20.34 21.05 -5.62
CA LYS A 112 21.56 20.53 -4.99
C LYS A 112 21.50 20.61 -3.46
N GLU A 113 21.07 21.74 -2.90
CA GLU A 113 20.92 21.89 -1.45
C GLU A 113 19.92 20.90 -0.85
N LYS A 114 18.82 20.63 -1.54
CA LYS A 114 17.81 19.67 -1.09
C LYS A 114 18.34 18.24 -1.18
N ALA A 115 19.15 17.92 -2.19
CA ALA A 115 19.80 16.62 -2.32
C ALA A 115 20.84 16.40 -1.19
N GLU A 116 21.63 17.43 -0.87
CA GLU A 116 22.59 17.39 0.24
C GLU A 116 21.90 17.22 1.60
N ARG A 117 20.82 17.97 1.87
CA ARG A 117 20.01 17.79 3.10
C ARG A 117 19.39 16.39 3.17
N LEU A 118 18.81 15.91 2.07
CA LEU A 118 18.23 14.57 2.01
C LEU A 118 19.28 13.48 2.31
N LEU A 119 20.47 13.59 1.73
CA LEU A 119 21.55 12.65 2.01
C LEU A 119 22.01 12.76 3.46
N LYS A 120 22.17 13.98 4.00
CA LYS A 120 22.52 14.18 5.42
C LYS A 120 21.52 13.48 6.36
N ASP A 121 20.22 13.60 6.10
CA ASP A 121 19.17 12.94 6.87
C ASP A 121 19.16 11.40 6.72
N LEU A 122 19.63 10.89 5.57
CA LEU A 122 19.72 9.45 5.29
C LEU A 122 20.96 8.79 5.86
N THR A 123 22.03 9.56 6.00
CA THR A 123 23.36 9.09 6.38
C THR A 123 23.81 9.88 7.60
N PRO A 124 23.15 9.71 8.76
CA PRO A 124 23.57 10.36 9.99
C PRO A 124 25.05 10.07 10.26
N ASP A 125 25.77 11.04 10.84
CA ASP A 125 27.19 10.89 11.13
C ASP A 125 27.40 9.69 12.07
N PHE A 126 28.23 8.74 11.63
CA PHE A 126 28.45 7.48 12.33
C PHE A 126 29.86 6.96 12.06
N VAL A 127 30.60 6.70 13.13
CA VAL A 127 31.93 6.09 13.06
C VAL A 127 31.74 4.58 13.08
N CYS A 128 32.09 3.91 11.97
CA CYS A 128 31.96 2.47 11.87
C CYS A 128 32.98 1.79 12.79
N PRO A 129 32.54 1.00 13.79
CA PRO A 129 33.48 0.28 14.64
C PRO A 129 34.17 -0.86 13.86
N PRO A 130 35.24 -1.46 14.40
CA PRO A 130 35.83 -2.64 13.79
C PRO A 130 34.81 -3.77 13.70
N ARG A 131 34.96 -4.64 12.69
CA ARG A 131 34.07 -5.78 12.48
C ARG A 131 34.04 -6.67 13.74
N PRO A 132 32.85 -6.97 14.30
CA PRO A 132 32.73 -7.90 15.42
C PRO A 132 33.21 -9.32 15.04
N SER A 133 33.65 -10.08 16.04
CA SER A 133 33.82 -11.53 15.90
C SER A 133 32.46 -12.21 16.01
N PHE A 134 32.18 -13.14 15.08
CA PHE A 134 30.93 -13.90 15.04
C PHE A 134 31.22 -15.35 15.41
N LYS A 135 30.38 -15.93 16.28
CA LYS A 135 30.60 -17.27 16.84
C LYS A 135 29.62 -18.31 16.32
N SER A 136 28.47 -17.89 15.79
CA SER A 136 27.45 -18.83 15.35
C SER A 136 27.87 -19.60 14.11
N ASN A 137 27.35 -20.83 14.01
CA ASN A 137 27.49 -21.68 12.84
C ASN A 137 26.09 -22.21 12.50
N ASN A 138 25.71 -22.16 11.23
CA ASN A 138 24.44 -22.66 10.76
C ASN A 138 24.62 -23.40 9.44
N THR A 139 24.83 -24.71 9.52
CA THR A 139 25.12 -25.56 8.37
C THR A 139 24.06 -25.49 7.27
N VAL A 140 22.81 -25.25 7.63
CA VAL A 140 21.70 -25.15 6.67
C VAL A 140 21.71 -23.79 5.96
N LEU A 141 21.76 -22.69 6.71
CA LEU A 141 21.74 -21.34 6.13
C LEU A 141 23.02 -21.00 5.36
N GLU A 142 24.14 -21.56 5.80
CA GLU A 142 25.49 -21.33 5.24
C GLU A 142 25.89 -22.37 4.20
N SER A 143 25.00 -23.29 3.84
CA SER A 143 25.20 -24.24 2.75
C SER A 143 25.43 -23.50 1.41
N PRO A 144 26.15 -24.09 0.45
CA PRO A 144 26.27 -23.49 -0.88
C PRO A 144 24.90 -23.21 -1.50
N ILE A 145 24.78 -22.08 -2.17
CA ILE A 145 23.61 -21.69 -2.95
C ILE A 145 23.55 -22.57 -4.19
N VAL A 146 22.36 -23.11 -4.47
CA VAL A 146 22.09 -24.00 -5.60
C VAL A 146 21.28 -23.31 -6.69
N MET A 147 21.39 -23.83 -7.93
CA MET A 147 20.73 -23.26 -9.10
C MET A 147 19.20 -23.07 -8.95
N PRO A 148 18.43 -24.01 -8.35
CA PRO A 148 17.01 -23.80 -8.10
C PRO A 148 16.69 -22.57 -7.23
N GLU A 149 17.53 -22.25 -6.24
CA GLU A 149 17.35 -21.06 -5.39
C GLU A 149 17.54 -19.78 -6.19
N LEU A 150 18.57 -19.75 -7.05
CA LEU A 150 18.83 -18.64 -7.97
C LEU A 150 17.63 -18.43 -8.90
N ILE A 151 17.19 -19.48 -9.61
CA ILE A 151 16.10 -19.40 -10.57
C ILE A 151 14.80 -18.92 -9.90
N ASN A 152 14.49 -19.43 -8.71
CA ASN A 152 13.30 -19.05 -7.95
C ASN A 152 13.33 -17.60 -7.40
N CYS A 153 14.48 -16.94 -7.42
CA CYS A 153 14.64 -15.55 -6.98
C CYS A 153 14.75 -14.55 -8.14
N ILE A 154 14.88 -15.01 -9.39
CA ILE A 154 14.83 -14.13 -10.57
C ILE A 154 13.38 -13.64 -10.77
N LYS A 155 13.17 -12.32 -10.72
CA LYS A 155 11.85 -11.72 -10.94
C LYS A 155 11.42 -11.80 -12.41
N THR A 156 10.12 -11.93 -12.63
CA THR A 156 9.51 -11.94 -13.96
C THR A 156 9.26 -10.54 -14.55
N THR A 157 9.14 -9.54 -13.68
CA THR A 157 8.87 -8.14 -14.06
C THR A 157 10.05 -7.26 -13.71
N ASP A 158 10.41 -6.36 -14.62
CA ASP A 158 11.46 -5.39 -14.38
C ASP A 158 11.05 -4.33 -13.36
N THR A 159 12.04 -3.96 -12.53
CA THR A 159 12.03 -2.74 -11.73
C THR A 159 13.08 -1.79 -12.29
N ALA A 160 13.09 -0.52 -11.86
CA ALA A 160 14.19 0.37 -12.16
C ALA A 160 15.54 -0.29 -11.72
N PRO A 161 16.54 -0.37 -12.63
CA PRO A 161 17.82 -0.98 -12.31
C PRO A 161 18.66 -0.08 -11.39
N GLY A 162 19.75 -0.64 -10.87
CA GLY A 162 20.76 0.14 -10.13
C GLY A 162 21.64 0.96 -11.07
N SER A 163 22.77 1.45 -10.55
CA SER A 163 23.74 2.21 -11.34
C SER A 163 24.36 1.39 -12.49
N ASP A 164 24.36 0.06 -12.37
CA ASP A 164 24.84 -0.89 -13.39
C ASP A 164 23.92 -1.03 -14.62
N GLN A 165 22.70 -0.48 -14.56
CA GLN A 165 21.67 -0.60 -15.62
C GLN A 165 21.26 -2.04 -15.98
N ILE A 166 21.60 -3.03 -15.14
CA ILE A 166 21.24 -4.43 -15.38
C ILE A 166 19.82 -4.69 -14.88
N SER A 167 18.92 -5.11 -15.76
CA SER A 167 17.52 -5.41 -15.43
C SER A 167 17.29 -6.88 -15.06
N PHE A 168 16.14 -7.19 -14.45
CA PHE A 168 15.78 -8.59 -14.17
C PHE A 168 15.54 -9.39 -15.45
N SER A 169 15.00 -8.74 -16.49
CA SER A 169 14.82 -9.33 -17.81
C SER A 169 16.16 -9.75 -18.42
N MET A 170 17.21 -8.92 -18.33
CA MET A 170 18.55 -9.30 -18.81
C MET A 170 19.05 -10.56 -18.08
N ILE A 171 18.94 -10.59 -16.75
CA ILE A 171 19.39 -11.74 -15.92
C ILE A 171 18.58 -13.00 -16.25
N LYS A 172 17.28 -12.86 -16.47
CA LYS A 172 16.39 -13.98 -16.85
C LYS A 172 16.83 -14.65 -18.15
N HIS A 173 17.22 -13.84 -19.14
CA HIS A 173 17.66 -14.30 -20.46
C HIS A 173 19.15 -14.68 -20.53
N LEU A 174 19.89 -14.63 -19.41
CA LEU A 174 21.25 -15.14 -19.38
C LEU A 174 21.30 -16.63 -19.81
N PRO A 175 22.30 -17.02 -20.61
CA PRO A 175 22.53 -18.42 -20.95
C PRO A 175 22.84 -19.23 -19.69
N PRO A 176 22.71 -20.57 -19.73
CA PRO A 176 23.00 -21.44 -18.59
C PRO A 176 24.39 -21.21 -17.98
N THR A 177 25.41 -21.01 -18.82
CA THR A 177 26.78 -20.68 -18.41
C THR A 177 26.84 -19.36 -17.61
N GLY A 178 26.15 -18.32 -18.07
CA GLY A 178 26.07 -17.04 -17.36
C GLY A 178 25.37 -17.16 -16.00
N LYS A 179 24.33 -17.99 -15.89
CA LYS A 179 23.67 -18.29 -14.60
C LYS A 179 24.58 -19.07 -13.66
N GLN A 180 25.42 -19.97 -14.20
CA GLN A 180 26.39 -20.72 -13.42
C GLN A 180 27.51 -19.82 -12.88
N MET A 181 28.03 -18.88 -13.70
CA MET A 181 28.98 -17.86 -13.24
C MET A 181 28.37 -17.01 -12.12
N LEU A 182 27.11 -16.58 -12.28
CA LEU A 182 26.43 -15.82 -11.25
C LEU A 182 26.29 -16.60 -9.93
N LEU A 183 25.97 -17.89 -10.03
CA LEU A 183 25.91 -18.79 -8.87
C LEU A 183 27.26 -18.92 -8.16
N GLN A 184 28.36 -18.99 -8.92
CA GLN A 184 29.72 -19.02 -8.36
C GLN A 184 30.02 -17.72 -7.60
N ILE A 185 29.68 -16.56 -8.17
CA ILE A 185 29.84 -15.25 -7.51
C ILE A 185 29.08 -15.23 -6.18
N TYR A 186 27.83 -15.69 -6.15
CA TYR A 186 27.03 -15.74 -4.93
C TYR A 186 27.64 -16.65 -3.86
N ASN A 187 28.15 -17.81 -4.25
CA ASN A 187 28.82 -18.72 -3.34
C ASN A 187 30.14 -18.15 -2.79
N GLN A 188 30.89 -17.41 -3.60
CA GLN A 188 32.08 -16.66 -3.14
C GLN A 188 31.69 -15.54 -2.17
N CYS A 189 30.66 -14.76 -2.47
CA CYS A 189 30.13 -13.73 -1.58
C CYS A 189 29.74 -14.30 -0.21
N LEU A 190 29.03 -15.43 -0.19
CA LEU A 190 28.61 -16.08 1.05
C LEU A 190 29.80 -16.68 1.82
N SER A 191 30.69 -17.41 1.14
CA SER A 191 31.80 -18.11 1.80
C SER A 191 32.88 -17.18 2.33
N LEU A 192 33.23 -16.14 1.58
CA LEU A 192 34.29 -15.20 1.92
C LEU A 192 33.78 -13.94 2.65
N GLY A 193 32.46 -13.71 2.67
CA GLY A 193 31.89 -12.45 3.16
C GLY A 193 32.24 -11.24 2.29
N PHE A 194 32.63 -11.49 1.03
CA PHE A 194 33.02 -10.47 0.06
C PHE A 194 31.80 -9.81 -0.58
N VAL A 195 31.87 -8.48 -0.77
CA VAL A 195 30.83 -7.68 -1.43
C VAL A 195 31.44 -6.87 -2.57
N PRO A 196 31.03 -7.10 -3.83
CA PRO A 196 31.45 -6.29 -4.97
C PRO A 196 31.23 -4.80 -4.72
N GLN A 197 32.20 -3.96 -5.09
CA GLN A 197 32.11 -2.51 -4.85
C GLN A 197 30.90 -1.89 -5.54
N GLN A 198 30.53 -2.39 -6.72
CA GLN A 198 29.35 -1.96 -7.47
C GLN A 198 28.03 -2.16 -6.70
N TRP A 199 27.98 -3.13 -5.78
CA TRP A 199 26.77 -3.36 -4.96
C TRP A 199 26.66 -2.36 -3.81
N ARG A 200 27.77 -1.72 -3.42
CA ARG A 200 27.82 -0.67 -2.39
C ARG A 200 27.54 0.72 -2.95
N GLN A 201 27.51 0.89 -4.27
CA GLN A 201 27.07 2.12 -4.94
C GLN A 201 25.54 2.09 -5.09
N ILE A 202 24.85 2.94 -4.33
CA ILE A 202 23.39 2.95 -4.26
C ILE A 202 22.86 4.29 -4.74
N LYS A 203 22.17 4.28 -5.88
CA LYS A 203 21.43 5.44 -6.37
C LYS A 203 20.16 5.65 -5.55
N VAL A 204 19.97 6.84 -4.99
CA VAL A 204 18.80 7.22 -4.20
C VAL A 204 17.87 8.08 -5.04
N VAL A 205 16.62 7.63 -5.19
CA VAL A 205 15.57 8.36 -5.91
C VAL A 205 14.51 8.84 -4.91
N PRO A 206 14.36 10.16 -4.71
CA PRO A 206 13.32 10.70 -3.85
C PRO A 206 11.94 10.62 -4.51
N ILE A 207 10.97 10.09 -3.79
CA ILE A 207 9.56 10.00 -4.22
C ILE A 207 8.68 10.79 -3.26
N PRO A 208 7.77 11.67 -3.73
CA PRO A 208 6.86 12.40 -2.87
C PRO A 208 6.00 11.47 -2.00
N LYS A 209 5.89 11.77 -0.70
CA LYS A 209 4.92 11.08 0.18
C LYS A 209 3.50 11.48 -0.22
N HIS A 210 2.57 10.53 -0.19
CA HIS A 210 1.19 10.73 -0.66
C HIS A 210 0.42 11.84 0.07
N SER A 211 0.82 12.22 1.29
CA SER A 211 0.14 13.21 2.13
C SER A 211 0.68 14.64 1.98
N SER A 212 1.91 14.82 1.51
CA SER A 212 2.52 16.14 1.33
C SER A 212 3.60 16.09 0.27
N ALA A 213 3.43 16.89 -0.79
CA ALA A 213 4.40 17.00 -1.88
C ALA A 213 5.77 17.54 -1.42
N SER A 214 5.82 18.20 -0.25
CA SER A 214 7.03 18.73 0.36
C SER A 214 7.88 17.67 1.07
N SER A 215 7.32 16.52 1.43
CA SER A 215 8.09 15.46 2.11
C SER A 215 8.42 14.32 1.15
N LEU A 216 9.70 13.96 1.09
CA LEU A 216 10.22 12.96 0.16
C LEU A 216 10.50 11.65 0.90
N ARG A 217 10.29 10.53 0.22
CA ARG A 217 10.74 9.20 0.63
C ARG A 217 11.90 8.78 -0.28
N PRO A 218 13.10 8.61 0.27
CA PRO A 218 14.24 8.17 -0.53
C PRO A 218 14.17 6.67 -0.78
N ILE A 219 14.19 6.27 -2.05
CA ILE A 219 14.23 4.88 -2.48
C ILE A 219 15.63 4.54 -2.98
N SER A 220 16.23 3.50 -2.40
CA SER A 220 17.53 2.95 -2.78
C SER A 220 17.38 2.01 -3.99
N LEU A 221 17.96 2.39 -5.12
CA LEU A 221 18.10 1.57 -6.31
C LEU A 221 19.40 0.76 -6.25
N ILE A 222 19.31 -0.41 -5.61
CA ILE A 222 20.39 -1.40 -5.56
C ILE A 222 20.40 -2.21 -6.87
N SER A 223 21.59 -2.66 -7.28
CA SER A 223 21.79 -3.61 -8.40
C SER A 223 20.79 -4.76 -8.35
N CYS A 224 20.19 -5.10 -9.50
CA CYS A 224 19.29 -6.24 -9.61
C CYS A 224 20.00 -7.56 -9.29
N ILE A 225 21.30 -7.67 -9.59
CA ILE A 225 22.11 -8.84 -9.24
C ILE A 225 22.20 -8.98 -7.71
N CYS A 226 22.51 -7.90 -6.99
CA CYS A 226 22.55 -7.91 -5.53
C CYS A 226 21.17 -8.24 -4.92
N LYS A 227 20.08 -7.67 -5.47
CA LYS A 227 18.71 -7.95 -5.01
C LYS A 227 18.33 -9.42 -5.10
N ILE A 228 18.81 -10.16 -6.11
CA ILE A 228 18.57 -11.61 -6.21
C ILE A 228 19.29 -12.35 -5.08
N PHE A 229 20.56 -12.04 -4.85
CA PHE A 229 21.33 -12.63 -3.74
C PHE A 229 20.66 -12.35 -2.38
N HIS A 230 20.27 -11.10 -2.14
CA HIS A 230 19.55 -10.71 -0.93
C HIS A 230 18.18 -11.38 -0.79
N SER A 231 17.50 -11.65 -1.91
CA SER A 231 16.23 -12.41 -1.90
C SER A 231 16.46 -13.88 -1.52
N ILE A 232 17.58 -14.49 -1.93
CA ILE A 232 17.96 -15.85 -1.52
C ILE A 232 18.24 -15.87 -0.01
N LEU A 233 19.11 -14.97 0.48
CA LEU A 233 19.41 -14.87 1.91
C LEU A 233 18.14 -14.60 2.73
N ALA A 234 17.27 -13.69 2.27
CA ALA A 234 16.01 -13.39 2.95
C ALA A 234 15.13 -14.63 3.09
N LYS A 235 14.96 -15.43 2.01
CA LYS A 235 14.16 -16.66 2.07
C LYS A 235 14.76 -17.70 3.03
N ARG A 236 16.09 -17.88 3.01
CA ARG A 236 16.79 -18.79 3.93
C ARG A 236 16.60 -18.38 5.39
N ILE A 237 16.89 -17.11 5.71
CA ILE A 237 16.77 -16.58 7.08
C ILE A 237 15.31 -16.59 7.54
N GLU A 238 14.36 -16.15 6.69
CA GLU A 238 12.93 -16.17 7.00
C GLU A 238 12.46 -17.60 7.34
N TRP A 239 12.86 -18.60 6.55
CA TRP A 239 12.55 -20.00 6.84
C TRP A 239 13.08 -20.44 8.20
N PHE A 240 14.32 -20.10 8.56
CA PHE A 240 14.91 -20.46 9.84
C PHE A 240 14.13 -19.87 11.02
N PHE A 241 13.85 -18.56 10.97
CA PHE A 241 13.10 -17.86 12.01
C PHE A 241 11.65 -18.36 12.16
N GLU A 242 10.97 -18.65 11.05
CA GLU A 242 9.60 -19.15 11.07
C GLU A 242 9.53 -20.63 11.49
N LYS A 243 10.46 -21.47 11.02
CA LYS A 243 10.54 -22.89 11.40
C LYS A 243 10.82 -23.08 12.89
N GLN A 244 11.65 -22.21 13.47
CA GLN A 244 11.93 -22.22 14.91
C GLN A 244 10.92 -21.41 15.74
N CYS A 245 9.89 -20.84 15.12
CA CYS A 245 8.89 -19.99 15.79
C CYS A 245 9.51 -18.81 16.58
N LEU A 246 10.64 -18.27 16.11
CA LEU A 246 11.38 -17.18 16.78
C LEU A 246 10.74 -15.80 16.59
N LEU A 247 9.86 -15.63 15.60
CA LEU A 247 9.17 -14.37 15.35
C LEU A 247 7.82 -14.33 16.10
N PRO A 248 7.65 -13.44 17.10
CA PRO A 248 6.41 -13.29 17.86
C PRO A 248 5.18 -13.14 16.98
N GLU A 249 4.06 -13.71 17.40
CA GLU A 249 2.81 -13.60 16.64
C GLU A 249 2.28 -12.15 16.53
N ASP A 250 2.67 -11.28 17.46
CA ASP A 250 2.33 -9.86 17.47
C ASP A 250 3.03 -9.07 16.35
N MET A 251 4.09 -9.64 15.77
CA MET A 251 4.79 -9.12 14.61
C MET A 251 4.15 -9.64 13.34
N VAL A 252 3.54 -8.73 12.57
CA VAL A 252 2.75 -9.07 11.38
C VAL A 252 3.29 -8.39 10.12
N GLY A 253 4.01 -7.27 10.27
CA GLY A 253 4.60 -6.52 9.15
C GLY A 253 5.61 -7.36 8.37
N PHE A 254 5.55 -7.30 7.04
CA PHE A 254 6.48 -7.97 6.12
C PHE A 254 6.66 -9.48 6.30
N ARG A 255 5.72 -10.17 6.98
CA ARG A 255 5.73 -11.62 7.14
C ARG A 255 4.75 -12.28 6.19
N LYS A 256 5.16 -13.40 5.58
CA LYS A 256 4.29 -14.17 4.70
C LYS A 256 3.03 -14.63 5.42
N SER A 257 1.92 -14.61 4.69
CA SER A 257 0.61 -15.05 5.18
C SER A 257 0.11 -14.30 6.43
N ARG A 258 0.69 -13.14 6.74
CA ARG A 258 0.25 -12.19 7.76
C ARG A 258 -0.06 -10.86 7.07
N SER A 259 -0.99 -10.09 7.62
CA SER A 259 -1.53 -8.89 6.98
C SER A 259 -1.94 -7.83 8.00
N CYS A 260 -2.05 -6.57 7.58
CA CYS A 260 -2.56 -5.49 8.44
C CYS A 260 -3.89 -5.84 9.13
N LEU A 261 -4.73 -6.66 8.48
CA LEU A 261 -6.01 -7.10 9.01
C LEU A 261 -5.87 -7.97 10.26
N ASP A 262 -4.76 -8.71 10.43
CA ASP A 262 -4.52 -9.49 11.64
C ASP A 262 -4.35 -8.57 12.86
N ASN A 263 -3.50 -7.53 12.77
CA ASN A 263 -3.34 -6.53 13.84
C ASN A 263 -4.62 -5.72 14.08
N LEU A 264 -5.29 -5.28 13.00
CA LEU A 264 -6.54 -4.54 13.13
C LEU A 264 -7.63 -5.36 13.82
N SER A 265 -7.79 -6.63 13.44
CA SER A 265 -8.75 -7.54 14.07
C SER A 265 -8.42 -7.74 15.55
N ARG A 266 -7.14 -7.98 15.91
CA ARG A 266 -6.74 -8.15 17.32
C ARG A 266 -7.06 -6.91 18.17
N LEU A 267 -6.64 -5.73 17.70
CA LEU A 267 -6.90 -4.48 18.42
C LEU A 267 -8.40 -4.21 18.56
N VAL A 268 -9.16 -4.31 17.46
CA VAL A 268 -10.61 -4.06 17.46
C VAL A 268 -11.35 -5.06 18.35
N SER A 269 -11.03 -6.35 18.28
CA SER A 269 -11.62 -7.37 19.12
C SER A 269 -11.25 -7.19 20.60
N GLY A 270 -10.01 -6.77 20.90
CA GLY A 270 -9.59 -6.44 22.26
C GLY A 270 -10.37 -5.27 22.86
N ILE A 271 -10.55 -4.20 22.08
CA ILE A 271 -11.38 -3.05 22.47
C ILE A 271 -12.85 -3.48 22.67
N GLN A 272 -13.39 -4.30 21.77
CA GLN A 272 -14.76 -4.82 21.86
C GLN A 272 -14.96 -5.71 23.09
N LEU A 273 -13.95 -6.51 23.45
CA LEU A 273 -13.96 -7.30 24.69
C LEU A 273 -14.00 -6.38 25.91
N GLY A 274 -13.21 -5.31 25.90
CA GLY A 274 -13.28 -4.25 26.90
C GLY A 274 -14.69 -3.65 27.01
N PHE A 275 -15.32 -3.28 25.89
CA PHE A 275 -16.68 -2.75 25.88
C PHE A 275 -17.72 -3.72 26.43
N SER A 276 -17.58 -5.02 26.14
CA SER A 276 -18.47 -6.07 26.61
C SER A 276 -18.42 -6.20 28.13
N LYS A 277 -17.26 -5.93 28.74
CA LYS A 277 -17.04 -5.90 30.19
C LYS A 277 -17.29 -4.54 30.83
N ASN A 278 -17.72 -3.53 30.05
CA ASN A 278 -17.79 -2.12 30.48
C ASN A 278 -16.44 -1.55 30.96
N TRP A 279 -15.35 -2.06 30.42
CA TRP A 279 -13.97 -1.64 30.69
C TRP A 279 -13.49 -0.61 29.67
N VAL A 280 -12.36 0.01 29.96
CA VAL A 280 -11.69 1.02 29.12
C VAL A 280 -10.43 0.43 28.53
N THR A 281 -10.15 0.72 27.26
CA THR A 281 -8.88 0.37 26.61
C THR A 281 -8.09 1.63 26.29
N ALA A 282 -6.90 1.77 26.86
CA ALA A 282 -5.95 2.83 26.49
C ALA A 282 -4.92 2.25 25.52
N ALA A 283 -4.76 2.85 24.34
CA ALA A 283 -3.80 2.42 23.33
C ALA A 283 -2.85 3.55 22.95
N CYS A 284 -1.55 3.28 23.01
CA CYS A 284 -0.48 4.16 22.53
C CYS A 284 -0.01 3.67 21.16
N PHE A 285 -0.05 4.56 20.16
CA PHE A 285 0.41 4.33 18.80
C PHE A 285 1.75 5.03 18.64
N ILE A 286 2.82 4.25 18.65
CA ILE A 286 4.21 4.69 18.70
C ILE A 286 4.73 4.84 17.27
N ASP A 287 5.34 5.99 16.99
CA ASP A 287 6.03 6.28 15.72
C ASP A 287 7.54 6.29 15.97
N ILE A 288 8.31 5.54 15.19
CA ILE A 288 9.78 5.50 15.27
C ILE A 288 10.39 6.47 14.25
N GLU A 289 11.32 7.30 14.70
CA GLU A 289 11.97 8.29 13.86
C GLU A 289 12.89 7.64 12.83
N SER A 290 12.57 7.83 11.55
CA SER A 290 13.39 7.38 10.42
C SER A 290 13.92 5.95 10.60
N ALA A 291 13.02 5.04 11.00
CA ALA A 291 13.36 3.72 11.55
C ALA A 291 14.43 2.96 10.74
N TYR A 292 14.30 2.92 9.41
CA TYR A 292 15.26 2.23 8.54
C TYR A 292 16.63 2.92 8.51
N ASN A 293 16.68 4.26 8.49
CA ASN A 293 17.94 5.00 8.38
C ASN A 293 18.77 4.93 9.67
N ASN A 294 18.10 4.76 10.81
CA ASN A 294 18.71 4.80 12.13
C ASN A 294 19.14 3.43 12.68
N VAL A 295 18.84 2.33 11.98
CA VAL A 295 19.25 0.98 12.41
C VAL A 295 20.76 0.91 12.66
N ASP A 296 21.12 0.50 13.87
CA ASP A 296 22.51 0.27 14.27
C ASP A 296 23.00 -1.10 13.75
N ILE A 297 24.00 -1.07 12.86
CA ILE A 297 24.50 -2.28 12.17
C ILE A 297 25.22 -3.23 13.14
N PRO A 298 26.13 -2.79 14.03
CA PRO A 298 26.70 -3.63 15.07
C PRO A 298 25.64 -4.37 15.90
N CYS A 299 24.63 -3.67 16.41
CA CYS A 299 23.54 -4.28 17.17
C CYS A 299 22.78 -5.33 16.36
N LEU A 300 22.38 -5.00 15.12
CA LEU A 300 21.67 -5.92 14.24
C LEU A 300 22.45 -7.23 14.00
N VAL A 301 23.73 -7.14 13.63
CA VAL A 301 24.51 -8.34 13.30
C VAL A 301 24.85 -9.14 14.55
N HIS A 302 25.01 -8.49 15.72
CA HIS A 302 25.13 -9.18 17.00
C HIS A 302 23.87 -9.99 17.35
N ILE A 303 22.68 -9.40 17.14
CA ILE A 303 21.41 -10.10 17.35
C ILE A 303 21.31 -11.33 16.43
N LEU A 304 21.66 -11.19 15.15
CA LEU A 304 21.66 -12.31 14.19
C LEU A 304 22.62 -13.44 14.62
N ASP A 305 23.82 -13.10 15.08
CA ASP A 305 24.79 -14.08 15.58
C ASP A 305 24.26 -14.79 16.82
N ARG A 306 23.62 -14.06 17.74
CA ARG A 306 22.99 -14.62 18.95
C ARG A 306 21.85 -15.58 18.63
N PHE A 307 21.08 -15.32 17.58
CA PHE A 307 20.01 -16.22 17.10
C PHE A 307 20.54 -17.42 16.30
N GLY A 308 21.85 -17.53 16.08
CA GLY A 308 22.43 -18.68 15.40
C GLY A 308 22.27 -18.64 13.88
N VAL A 309 22.27 -17.46 13.26
CA VAL A 309 22.12 -17.32 11.80
C VAL A 309 23.36 -17.80 11.03
N GLY A 310 24.52 -17.84 11.68
CA GLY A 310 25.78 -18.29 11.09
C GLY A 310 26.73 -17.13 10.79
N SER A 311 27.99 -17.31 11.18
CA SER A 311 29.08 -16.35 11.03
C SER A 311 29.27 -15.86 9.60
N LYS A 312 29.19 -16.71 8.57
CA LYS A 312 29.37 -16.34 7.16
C LYS A 312 28.31 -15.34 6.71
N VAL A 313 27.05 -15.58 7.08
CA VAL A 313 25.94 -14.66 6.79
C VAL A 313 26.14 -13.33 7.54
N CYS A 314 26.54 -13.38 8.81
CA CYS A 314 26.84 -12.18 9.60
C CYS A 314 28.00 -11.36 9.01
N ILE A 315 29.09 -12.01 8.56
CA ILE A 315 30.22 -11.33 7.90
C ILE A 315 29.75 -10.66 6.60
N TYR A 316 29.01 -11.37 5.75
CA TYR A 316 28.47 -10.78 4.52
C TYR A 316 27.59 -9.55 4.81
N LEU A 317 26.66 -9.67 5.77
CA LEU A 317 25.75 -8.58 6.13
C LEU A 317 26.51 -7.37 6.67
N TRP A 318 27.51 -7.60 7.54
CA TRP A 318 28.41 -6.55 8.01
C TRP A 318 29.10 -5.84 6.82
N SER A 319 29.70 -6.62 5.91
CA SER A 319 30.41 -6.11 4.74
C SER A 319 29.53 -5.31 3.78
N PHE A 320 28.27 -5.70 3.61
CA PHE A 320 27.33 -5.01 2.71
C PHE A 320 26.75 -3.75 3.35
N LEU A 321 26.35 -3.81 4.62
CA LEU A 321 25.67 -2.71 5.30
C LEU A 321 26.62 -1.58 5.69
N SER A 322 27.91 -1.92 5.83
CA SER A 322 28.98 -0.96 6.11
C SER A 322 29.56 -0.34 4.84
N ASN A 323 29.96 0.93 4.94
CA ASN A 323 30.69 1.65 3.90
C ASN A 323 29.97 1.67 2.54
N ARG A 324 28.66 1.95 2.56
CA ARG A 324 27.84 2.14 1.35
C ARG A 324 27.94 3.58 0.87
N HIS A 325 27.95 3.80 -0.43
CA HIS A 325 27.96 5.13 -1.04
C HIS A 325 26.58 5.43 -1.61
N LEU A 326 25.87 6.37 -1.01
CA LEU A 326 24.57 6.83 -1.49
C LEU A 326 24.77 8.00 -2.46
N GLN A 327 24.11 7.94 -3.61
CA GLN A 327 24.23 8.92 -4.68
C GLN A 327 22.86 9.48 -5.05
N VAL A 328 22.71 10.81 -5.11
CA VAL A 328 21.50 11.49 -5.61
C VAL A 328 21.85 12.32 -6.82
N ALA A 329 21.13 12.10 -7.93
CA ALA A 329 21.29 12.90 -9.14
C ALA A 329 20.55 14.24 -8.99
N THR A 330 21.24 15.34 -9.29
CA THR A 330 20.68 16.70 -9.38
C THR A 330 20.60 17.13 -10.84
N HIS A 331 20.21 18.38 -11.12
CA HIS A 331 20.18 18.90 -12.48
C HIS A 331 21.58 18.95 -13.13
N ASP A 332 22.61 19.27 -12.34
CA ASP A 332 23.94 19.62 -12.86
C ASP A 332 25.03 18.65 -12.39
N CYS A 333 24.84 17.95 -11.27
CA CYS A 333 25.85 17.05 -10.69
C CYS A 333 25.25 15.87 -9.88
N GLU A 334 26.10 14.94 -9.47
CA GLU A 334 25.76 13.90 -8.50
C GLU A 334 26.33 14.25 -7.12
N VAL A 335 25.49 14.17 -6.10
CA VAL A 335 25.91 14.33 -4.70
C VAL A 335 26.10 12.94 -4.10
N VAL A 336 27.25 12.69 -3.48
CA VAL A 336 27.62 11.39 -2.91
C VAL A 336 27.92 11.51 -1.43
N ARG A 337 27.41 10.59 -0.61
CA ARG A 337 27.75 10.47 0.80
C ARG A 337 27.87 9.02 1.24
N SER A 338 28.85 8.73 2.08
CA SER A 338 29.07 7.38 2.63
C SER A 338 28.23 7.16 3.89
N THR A 339 27.79 5.92 4.11
CA THR A 339 27.09 5.50 5.33
C THR A 339 27.45 4.09 5.74
N SER A 340 27.57 3.89 7.06
CA SER A 340 27.66 2.58 7.70
C SER A 340 26.50 2.37 8.69
N ARG A 341 25.40 3.12 8.53
CA ARG A 341 24.20 3.06 9.37
C ARG A 341 22.94 2.89 8.52
N GLY A 342 21.95 2.23 9.08
CA GLY A 342 20.64 2.07 8.47
C GLY A 342 20.55 0.97 7.41
N LEU A 343 19.32 0.69 6.98
CA LEU A 343 18.97 -0.30 5.97
C LEU A 343 18.54 0.41 4.68
N ALA A 344 18.91 -0.16 3.53
CA ALA A 344 18.57 0.42 2.23
C ALA A 344 17.07 0.24 1.90
N GLN A 345 16.35 1.35 1.70
CA GLN A 345 14.92 1.35 1.42
C GLN A 345 14.65 0.87 -0.03
N GLY A 346 14.28 -0.40 -0.20
CA GLY A 346 14.11 -1.03 -1.51
C GLY A 346 14.94 -2.31 -1.67
N ASP A 347 15.78 -2.61 -0.68
CA ASP A 347 16.41 -3.92 -0.53
C ASP A 347 15.36 -4.98 -0.11
N PRO A 348 15.26 -6.13 -0.80
CA PRO A 348 14.39 -7.22 -0.39
C PRO A 348 14.74 -7.81 0.99
N LEU A 349 15.97 -7.67 1.48
CA LEU A 349 16.40 -8.21 2.77
C LEU A 349 16.10 -7.27 3.95
N ALA A 350 16.06 -5.96 3.72
CA ALA A 350 15.89 -4.95 4.76
C ALA A 350 14.63 -5.14 5.64
N PRO A 351 13.44 -5.47 5.10
CA PRO A 351 12.25 -5.68 5.93
C PRO A 351 12.38 -6.81 6.94
N LEU A 352 13.03 -7.92 6.56
CA LEU A 352 13.29 -9.04 7.45
C LEU A 352 14.29 -8.66 8.54
N LEU A 353 15.38 -7.98 8.18
CA LEU A 353 16.37 -7.50 9.14
C LEU A 353 15.76 -6.55 10.18
N PHE A 354 14.86 -5.67 9.74
CA PHE A 354 14.16 -4.76 10.66
C PHE A 354 13.25 -5.51 11.64
N ASN A 355 12.52 -6.53 11.18
CA ASN A 355 11.76 -7.41 12.05
C ASN A 355 12.67 -8.14 13.05
N ILE A 356 13.84 -8.63 12.61
CA ILE A 356 14.77 -9.34 13.49
C ILE A 356 15.36 -8.40 14.56
N LEU A 357 15.72 -7.17 14.19
CA LEU A 357 16.18 -6.15 15.14
C LEU A 357 15.16 -5.91 16.27
N THR A 358 13.88 -5.79 15.89
CA THR A 358 12.82 -5.33 16.79
C THR A 358 12.07 -6.45 17.51
N LEU A 359 12.32 -7.73 17.19
CA LEU A 359 11.62 -8.86 17.83
C LEU A 359 11.78 -8.86 19.34
N HIS A 360 12.92 -8.37 19.86
CA HIS A 360 13.16 -8.32 21.30
C HIS A 360 12.16 -7.43 22.03
N ILE A 361 11.60 -6.40 21.38
CA ILE A 361 10.54 -5.58 21.96
C ILE A 361 9.31 -6.45 22.21
N CYS A 362 8.85 -7.17 21.18
CA CYS A 362 7.66 -8.02 21.28
C CYS A 362 7.83 -9.22 22.22
N HIS A 363 9.05 -9.73 22.42
CA HIS A 363 9.31 -10.80 23.38
C HIS A 363 9.27 -10.33 24.84
N ASN A 364 9.75 -9.11 25.13
CA ASN A 364 9.95 -8.68 26.51
C ASN A 364 8.81 -7.81 27.06
N VAL A 365 8.04 -7.13 26.20
CA VAL A 365 6.88 -6.32 26.64
C VAL A 365 5.68 -7.24 26.82
N THR A 366 5.46 -7.68 28.07
CA THR A 366 4.38 -8.64 28.41
C THR A 366 3.29 -8.04 29.29
N GLN A 367 3.50 -6.85 29.86
CA GLN A 367 2.51 -6.21 30.76
C GLN A 367 1.26 -5.74 30.02
N VAL A 368 1.38 -5.48 28.73
CA VAL A 368 0.30 -4.99 27.86
C VAL A 368 0.22 -5.82 26.60
N SER A 369 -0.89 -5.69 25.87
CA SER A 369 -0.95 -6.26 24.52
C SER A 369 -0.13 -5.39 23.57
N ILE A 370 0.62 -6.03 22.67
CA ILE A 370 1.43 -5.38 21.65
C ILE A 370 0.96 -5.79 20.26
N SER A 371 1.10 -4.89 19.30
CA SER A 371 0.91 -5.17 17.88
C SER A 371 1.94 -4.40 17.08
N GLN A 372 2.69 -5.12 16.25
CA GLN A 372 3.75 -4.54 15.43
C GLN A 372 3.47 -4.79 13.95
N TYR A 373 3.47 -3.71 13.16
CA TYR A 373 3.51 -3.77 11.71
C TYR A 373 4.65 -2.90 11.22
N ALA A 374 5.79 -3.52 10.91
CA ALA A 374 7.02 -2.78 10.61
C ALA A 374 7.38 -1.84 11.77
N ASP A 375 7.52 -0.55 11.49
CA ASP A 375 7.79 0.55 12.42
C ASP A 375 6.54 1.06 13.16
N ASP A 376 5.33 0.64 12.76
CA ASP A 376 4.08 0.98 13.48
C ASP A 376 3.88 0.03 14.68
N PHE A 377 4.13 0.54 15.89
CA PHE A 377 3.88 -0.18 17.15
C PHE A 377 2.61 0.32 17.84
N VAL A 378 1.83 -0.60 18.39
CA VAL A 378 0.69 -0.28 19.25
C VAL A 378 0.79 -1.06 20.54
N LEU A 379 0.83 -0.34 21.66
CA LEU A 379 0.71 -0.91 23.00
C LEU A 379 -0.66 -0.58 23.55
N TYR A 380 -1.38 -1.55 24.10
CA TYR A 380 -2.69 -1.29 24.68
C TYR A 380 -3.00 -2.11 25.92
N SER A 381 -3.62 -1.45 26.89
CA SER A 381 -4.09 -2.02 28.15
C SER A 381 -5.59 -1.86 28.25
N THR A 382 -6.27 -2.91 28.71
CA THR A 382 -7.73 -2.93 28.93
C THR A 382 -8.02 -3.23 30.40
N LYS A 383 -8.57 -2.26 31.13
CA LYS A 383 -8.88 -2.36 32.57
C LYS A 383 -10.25 -1.77 32.90
N ASN A 384 -10.77 -2.07 34.08
CA ASN A 384 -12.03 -1.52 34.58
C ASN A 384 -11.97 0.00 34.86
N ASN A 385 -10.77 0.54 35.12
CA ASN A 385 -10.52 1.97 35.31
C ASN A 385 -9.45 2.48 34.31
N LEU A 386 -9.62 3.71 33.83
CA LEU A 386 -8.65 4.42 32.99
C LEU A 386 -7.31 4.62 33.70
N ASP A 387 -7.31 4.96 35.00
CA ASP A 387 -6.05 5.23 35.72
C ASP A 387 -5.16 3.98 35.76
N LEU A 388 -5.74 2.82 36.07
CA LEU A 388 -5.05 1.52 36.02
C LEU A 388 -4.56 1.18 34.61
N ALA A 389 -5.37 1.44 33.58
CA ALA A 389 -4.96 1.22 32.20
C ALA A 389 -3.78 2.14 31.82
N PHE A 390 -3.78 3.38 32.31
CA PHE A 390 -2.69 4.33 32.10
C PHE A 390 -1.43 3.99 32.89
N GLU A 391 -1.53 3.51 34.12
CA GLU A 391 -0.38 3.06 34.91
C GLU A 391 0.34 1.89 34.22
N GLU A 392 -0.41 0.87 33.79
CA GLU A 392 0.16 -0.28 33.08
C GLU A 392 0.76 0.14 31.72
N LEU A 393 0.06 1.03 30.99
CA LEU A 393 0.55 1.58 29.72
C LEU A 393 1.82 2.43 29.91
N ARG A 394 1.92 3.26 30.96
CA ARG A 394 3.13 4.03 31.28
C ARG A 394 4.31 3.11 31.59
N SER A 395 4.09 2.09 32.43
CA SER A 395 5.12 1.10 32.77
C SER A 395 5.65 0.39 31.52
N ALA A 396 4.75 -0.12 30.68
CA ALA A 396 5.12 -0.78 29.43
C ALA A 396 5.80 0.17 28.44
N LEU A 397 5.34 1.43 28.34
CA LEU A 397 5.91 2.43 27.44
C LEU A 397 7.33 2.83 27.86
N ARG A 398 7.59 3.04 29.16
CA ARG A 398 8.95 3.29 29.68
C ARG A 398 9.90 2.15 29.32
N TYR A 399 9.48 0.92 29.57
CA TYR A 399 10.28 -0.26 29.25
C TYR A 399 10.50 -0.40 27.73
N THR A 400 9.48 -0.12 26.93
CA THR A 400 9.58 -0.13 25.45
C THR A 400 10.55 0.92 24.93
N ILE A 401 10.51 2.15 25.46
CA ILE A 401 11.45 3.22 25.09
C ILE A 401 12.89 2.80 25.42
N MET A 402 13.12 2.27 26.63
CA MET A 402 14.44 1.74 27.00
C MET A 402 14.93 0.66 26.03
N LEU A 403 14.04 -0.24 25.56
CA LEU A 403 14.41 -1.26 24.57
C LEU A 403 14.69 -0.65 23.18
N ILE A 404 13.87 0.31 22.73
CA ILE A 404 14.06 1.03 21.47
C ILE A 404 15.43 1.74 21.46
N ASP A 405 15.77 2.42 22.55
CA ASP A 405 17.04 3.13 22.69
C ASP A 405 18.24 2.16 22.67
N LYS A 406 18.13 1.00 23.33
CA LYS A 406 19.15 -0.07 23.28
C LYS A 406 19.37 -0.64 21.88
N LEU A 407 18.38 -0.54 21.00
CA LEU A 407 18.48 -0.95 19.59
C LEU A 407 19.02 0.16 18.68
N GLY A 408 19.38 1.33 19.24
CA GLY A 408 19.86 2.49 18.49
C GLY A 408 18.75 3.21 17.71
N LEU A 409 17.48 2.98 18.08
CA LEU A 409 16.31 3.62 17.51
C LEU A 409 15.80 4.72 18.46
N THR A 410 14.89 5.56 17.97
CA THR A 410 14.33 6.66 18.77
C THR A 410 12.84 6.81 18.48
N MET A 411 12.04 6.93 19.54
CA MET A 411 10.61 7.22 19.42
C MET A 411 10.39 8.70 19.08
N SER A 412 9.41 9.01 18.24
CA SER A 412 8.98 10.39 17.97
C SER A 412 7.82 10.79 18.90
N PRO A 413 8.03 11.60 19.95
CA PRO A 413 6.96 11.93 20.90
C PRO A 413 5.83 12.72 20.24
N ASN A 414 6.17 13.62 19.31
CA ASN A 414 5.21 14.50 18.63
C ASN A 414 4.25 13.75 17.69
N LYS A 415 4.68 12.62 17.13
CA LYS A 415 3.86 11.78 16.25
C LYS A 415 3.23 10.60 16.97
N THR A 416 3.78 10.21 18.11
CA THR A 416 3.18 9.24 19.01
C THR A 416 1.88 9.81 19.58
N LYS A 417 0.81 9.02 19.56
CA LYS A 417 -0.53 9.44 19.99
C LYS A 417 -1.17 8.37 20.85
N ILE A 418 -2.00 8.80 21.80
CA ILE A 418 -2.82 7.89 22.61
C ILE A 418 -4.28 8.01 22.20
N CYS A 419 -4.97 6.89 22.10
CA CYS A 419 -6.42 6.85 21.94
C CYS A 419 -7.04 6.04 23.07
N VAL A 420 -8.03 6.63 23.74
CA VAL A 420 -8.80 5.96 24.80
C VAL A 420 -10.12 5.48 24.21
N PHE A 421 -10.32 4.17 24.24
CA PHE A 421 -11.54 3.53 23.78
C PHE A 421 -12.44 3.20 24.96
N LYS A 422 -13.66 3.74 24.95
CA LYS A 422 -14.69 3.49 25.97
C LYS A 422 -16.09 3.47 25.35
N LYS A 423 -17.02 2.74 25.98
CA LYS A 423 -18.45 2.88 25.71
C LYS A 423 -18.92 4.32 25.99
N GLY A 424 -19.33 5.04 24.95
CA GLY A 424 -19.86 6.40 25.07
C GLY A 424 -18.81 7.49 24.82
N CYS A 425 -19.18 8.75 25.07
CA CYS A 425 -18.28 9.89 24.84
C CYS A 425 -17.54 10.25 26.12
N PHE A 426 -16.24 10.48 26.02
CA PHE A 426 -15.47 11.14 27.07
C PHE A 426 -15.75 12.64 27.02
N ARG A 427 -16.18 13.24 28.14
CA ARG A 427 -16.43 14.70 28.26
C ARG A 427 -15.31 15.43 29.01
N ARG A 428 -14.37 14.71 29.61
CA ARG A 428 -13.26 15.27 30.39
C ARG A 428 -12.01 15.39 29.51
N SER A 429 -11.22 16.44 29.75
CA SER A 429 -9.85 16.50 29.23
C SER A 429 -9.04 15.37 29.85
N ILE A 430 -8.33 14.61 29.01
CA ILE A 430 -7.48 13.51 29.44
C ILE A 430 -6.04 13.92 29.11
N ASN A 431 -5.21 14.02 30.15
CA ASN A 431 -3.78 14.27 29.97
C ASN A 431 -3.02 12.97 30.22
N PHE A 432 -2.06 12.68 29.34
CA PHE A 432 -1.12 11.60 29.54
C PHE A 432 0.30 12.15 29.50
N CYS A 433 1.02 11.99 30.60
CA CYS A 433 2.41 12.38 30.74
C CYS A 433 3.27 11.14 31.02
N LEU A 434 4.42 11.07 30.37
CA LEU A 434 5.44 10.06 30.54
C LEU A 434 6.76 10.77 30.86
N ASP A 435 7.20 10.70 32.12
CA ASP A 435 8.50 11.27 32.57
C ASP A 435 8.70 12.74 32.16
N GLY A 436 7.63 13.55 32.30
CA GLY A 436 7.64 14.96 31.91
C GLY A 436 7.27 15.22 30.45
N MET A 437 7.24 14.19 29.59
CA MET A 437 6.80 14.31 28.20
C MET A 437 5.28 14.14 28.08
N SER A 438 4.60 15.18 27.61
CA SER A 438 3.16 15.13 27.31
C SER A 438 2.92 14.44 25.96
N ILE A 439 2.12 13.37 25.95
CA ILE A 439 1.70 12.67 24.72
C ILE A 439 0.24 13.04 24.43
N GLU A 440 -0.04 13.49 23.21
CA GLU A 440 -1.38 13.91 22.82
C GLU A 440 -2.38 12.75 22.84
N VAL A 441 -3.48 12.94 23.56
CA VAL A 441 -4.63 12.02 23.59
C VAL A 441 -5.67 12.46 22.56
N VAL A 442 -5.98 11.59 21.60
CA VAL A 442 -6.88 11.87 20.48
C VAL A 442 -8.14 11.02 20.54
N ASN A 443 -9.25 11.58 20.07
CA ASN A 443 -10.54 10.87 19.97
C ASN A 443 -10.67 10.00 18.70
N ASN A 444 -9.83 10.27 17.70
CA ASN A 444 -9.83 9.54 16.43
C ASN A 444 -8.39 9.31 16.00
N ILE A 445 -8.04 8.07 15.71
CA ILE A 445 -6.70 7.70 15.27
C ILE A 445 -6.78 6.87 13.99
N LYS A 446 -5.82 7.09 13.08
CA LYS A 446 -5.70 6.30 11.87
C LYS A 446 -4.61 5.26 12.07
N TYR A 447 -4.97 4.00 12.02
CA TYR A 447 -4.05 2.88 12.19
C TYR A 447 -4.19 1.92 11.01
N LEU A 448 -3.09 1.58 10.35
CA LEU A 448 -3.04 0.68 9.19
C LEU A 448 -4.14 0.96 8.16
N GLY A 449 -4.38 2.24 7.85
CA GLY A 449 -5.37 2.68 6.85
C GLY A 449 -6.83 2.77 7.33
N LEU A 450 -7.15 2.35 8.55
CA LEU A 450 -8.48 2.41 9.15
C LEU A 450 -8.58 3.54 10.18
N TRP A 451 -9.69 4.29 10.19
CA TRP A 451 -9.94 5.26 11.26
C TRP A 451 -10.69 4.59 12.40
N LEU A 452 -10.09 4.61 13.58
CA LEU A 452 -10.68 4.16 14.84
C LEU A 452 -11.13 5.39 15.61
N ASP A 453 -12.42 5.46 15.95
CA ASP A 453 -12.94 6.44 16.91
C ASP A 453 -13.09 5.80 18.29
N SER A 454 -13.04 6.59 19.36
CA SER A 454 -13.06 6.14 20.75
C SER A 454 -14.22 5.19 21.13
N SER A 455 -15.32 5.21 20.38
CA SER A 455 -16.49 4.34 20.58
C SER A 455 -16.66 3.27 19.50
N LEU A 456 -15.72 3.14 18.55
CA LEU A 456 -15.79 2.30 17.36
C LEU A 456 -17.13 2.44 16.60
N ARG A 457 -17.56 3.68 16.36
CA ARG A 457 -18.78 4.03 15.61
C ARG A 457 -18.54 4.09 14.10
N TRP A 458 -17.29 4.12 13.65
CA TRP A 458 -16.83 4.09 12.26
C TRP A 458 -17.26 5.28 11.39
N GLY A 459 -17.77 6.35 12.00
CA GLY A 459 -18.34 7.49 11.27
C GLY A 459 -17.29 8.22 10.43
N LYS A 460 -16.13 8.55 11.04
CA LYS A 460 -15.02 9.21 10.36
C LYS A 460 -14.48 8.36 9.21
N HIS A 461 -14.29 7.05 9.45
CA HIS A 461 -13.82 6.13 8.43
C HIS A 461 -14.74 6.08 7.20
N ILE A 462 -16.03 5.80 7.42
CA ILE A 462 -17.00 5.64 6.34
C ILE A 462 -17.15 6.94 5.53
N ASN A 463 -17.17 8.09 6.19
CA ASN A 463 -17.26 9.39 5.52
C ASN A 463 -16.03 9.68 4.65
N GLU A 464 -14.81 9.49 5.17
CA GLU A 464 -13.57 9.70 4.39
C GLU A 464 -13.48 8.73 3.22
N THR A 465 -13.79 7.45 3.44
CA THR A 465 -13.82 6.44 2.36
C THR A 465 -14.84 6.83 1.29
N SER A 466 -16.05 7.23 1.68
CA SER A 466 -17.10 7.69 0.76
C SER A 466 -16.65 8.88 -0.10
N GLN A 467 -16.07 9.92 0.53
CA GLN A 467 -15.57 11.10 -0.18
C GLN A 467 -14.45 10.77 -1.17
N LYS A 468 -13.56 9.83 -0.80
CA LYS A 468 -12.49 9.36 -1.68
C LYS A 468 -13.03 8.62 -2.90
N VAL A 469 -14.00 7.72 -2.71
CA VAL A 469 -14.52 6.89 -3.80
C VAL A 469 -15.47 7.62 -4.74
N ILE A 470 -16.24 8.61 -4.26
CA ILE A 470 -17.16 9.41 -5.10
C ILE A 470 -16.41 10.10 -6.25
N LYS A 471 -15.18 10.58 -6.01
CA LYS A 471 -14.34 11.18 -7.06
C LYS A 471 -14.09 10.21 -8.22
N PHE A 472 -13.90 8.94 -7.92
CA PHE A 472 -13.69 7.90 -8.92
C PHE A 472 -14.98 7.48 -9.62
N ILE A 473 -16.16 7.63 -9.00
CA ILE A 473 -17.44 7.43 -9.71
C ILE A 473 -17.58 8.46 -10.82
N ASN A 474 -17.24 9.73 -10.54
CA ASN A 474 -17.28 10.79 -11.55
C ASN A 474 -16.33 10.50 -12.71
N LEU A 475 -15.17 9.90 -12.42
CA LEU A 475 -14.28 9.39 -13.46
C LEU A 475 -14.95 8.31 -14.31
N LEU A 476 -15.64 7.33 -13.71
CA LEU A 476 -16.35 6.31 -14.49
C LEU A 476 -17.40 6.95 -15.42
N LYS A 477 -18.14 7.95 -14.93
CA LYS A 477 -19.11 8.71 -15.74
C LYS A 477 -18.47 9.46 -16.90
N VAL A 478 -17.21 9.89 -16.77
CA VAL A 478 -16.49 10.53 -17.88
C VAL A 478 -16.13 9.50 -18.94
N LEU A 479 -15.87 8.25 -18.56
CA LEU A 479 -15.45 7.17 -19.46
C LEU A 479 -16.63 6.48 -20.19
N SER A 480 -17.86 6.86 -19.89
CA SER A 480 -19.07 6.24 -20.42
C SER A 480 -20.18 7.25 -20.67
N GLY A 481 -20.86 7.15 -21.80
CA GLY A 481 -22.04 7.95 -22.08
C GLY A 481 -23.09 7.16 -22.88
N PRO A 482 -24.21 7.81 -23.23
CA PRO A 482 -25.24 7.19 -24.06
C PRO A 482 -24.68 6.88 -25.45
N GLY A 483 -24.61 5.59 -25.82
CA GLY A 483 -24.14 5.14 -27.14
C GLY A 483 -22.63 5.23 -27.39
N TRP A 484 -21.82 5.60 -26.40
CA TRP A 484 -20.35 5.65 -26.52
C TRP A 484 -19.66 5.36 -25.18
N GLY A 485 -18.41 4.93 -25.22
CA GLY A 485 -17.61 4.77 -24.00
C GLY A 485 -16.78 3.51 -23.99
N VAL A 486 -16.11 3.32 -22.85
CA VAL A 486 -15.36 2.09 -22.56
C VAL A 486 -16.35 0.93 -22.40
N HIS A 487 -16.01 -0.24 -22.94
CA HIS A 487 -16.87 -1.42 -22.82
C HIS A 487 -17.18 -1.76 -21.34
N GLN A 488 -18.42 -2.17 -21.06
CA GLN A 488 -18.97 -2.44 -19.71
C GLN A 488 -18.04 -3.32 -18.85
N LYS A 489 -17.47 -4.36 -19.45
CA LYS A 489 -16.48 -5.28 -18.84
C LYS A 489 -15.31 -4.53 -18.20
N HIS A 490 -14.79 -3.50 -18.86
CA HIS A 490 -13.62 -2.73 -18.39
C HIS A 490 -14.02 -1.64 -17.40
N ILE A 491 -15.18 -1.00 -17.55
CA ILE A 491 -15.71 -0.09 -16.53
C ILE A 491 -15.94 -0.84 -15.22
N ARG A 492 -16.53 -2.03 -15.29
CA ARG A 492 -16.67 -2.94 -14.14
C ARG A 492 -15.32 -3.24 -13.50
N ARG A 493 -14.29 -3.53 -14.30
CA ARG A 493 -12.92 -3.78 -13.82
C ARG A 493 -12.32 -2.55 -13.13
N LEU A 494 -12.52 -1.35 -13.67
CA LEU A 494 -12.11 -0.09 -13.03
C LEU A 494 -12.84 0.13 -11.70
N TYR A 495 -14.15 -0.11 -11.64
CA TYR A 495 -14.91 -0.07 -10.40
C TYR A 495 -14.35 -1.03 -9.34
N ILE A 496 -14.15 -2.31 -9.68
CA ILE A 496 -13.64 -3.31 -8.73
C ILE A 496 -12.26 -2.92 -8.20
N SER A 497 -11.35 -2.51 -9.10
CA SER A 497 -9.95 -2.23 -8.77
C SER A 497 -9.74 -0.90 -8.04
N ILE A 498 -10.55 0.12 -8.30
CA ILE A 498 -10.39 1.47 -7.74
C ILE A 498 -11.39 1.73 -6.62
N ILE A 499 -12.67 1.46 -6.84
CA ILE A 499 -13.74 1.82 -5.89
C ILE A 499 -13.97 0.68 -4.89
N ARG A 500 -14.32 -0.52 -5.38
CA ARG A 500 -14.68 -1.65 -4.52
C ARG A 500 -13.51 -2.08 -3.64
N SER A 501 -12.28 -2.07 -4.14
CA SER A 501 -11.08 -2.38 -3.34
C SER A 501 -10.91 -1.50 -2.10
N ARG A 502 -11.27 -0.21 -2.19
CA ARG A 502 -11.22 0.75 -1.06
C ARG A 502 -12.36 0.53 -0.07
N ILE A 503 -13.53 0.12 -0.56
CA ILE A 503 -14.67 -0.25 0.29
C ILE A 503 -14.39 -1.59 0.99
N ASP A 504 -13.88 -2.59 0.26
CA ASP A 504 -13.61 -3.93 0.77
C ASP A 504 -12.58 -3.95 1.92
N TYR A 505 -11.62 -3.01 1.93
CA TYR A 505 -10.56 -2.95 2.93
C TYR A 505 -11.10 -2.87 4.37
N ALA A 506 -10.77 -3.88 5.19
CA ALA A 506 -11.20 -4.03 6.58
C ALA A 506 -12.73 -3.95 6.80
N SER A 507 -13.51 -4.22 5.76
CA SER A 507 -14.96 -3.98 5.74
C SER A 507 -15.76 -4.78 6.76
N PHE A 508 -15.30 -5.99 7.10
CA PHE A 508 -15.90 -6.81 8.14
C PHE A 508 -15.73 -6.24 9.56
N LEU A 509 -14.72 -5.39 9.80
CA LEU A 509 -14.50 -4.79 11.14
C LEU A 509 -15.50 -3.69 11.46
N TYR A 510 -15.96 -2.96 10.43
CA TYR A 510 -16.92 -1.86 10.58
C TYR A 510 -18.36 -2.25 10.19
N ASP A 511 -18.63 -3.53 9.91
CA ASP A 511 -19.98 -4.02 9.57
C ASP A 511 -20.99 -3.89 10.73
N ASN A 512 -20.50 -3.77 11.98
CA ASN A 512 -21.32 -3.46 13.15
C ASN A 512 -21.62 -1.95 13.31
N SER A 513 -21.23 -1.12 12.35
CA SER A 513 -21.66 0.28 12.30
C SER A 513 -23.17 0.37 12.07
N CYS A 514 -23.77 1.51 12.41
CA CYS A 514 -25.21 1.70 12.22
C CYS A 514 -25.58 1.70 10.72
N ASN A 515 -26.72 1.10 10.39
CA ASN A 515 -27.19 0.94 9.00
C ASN A 515 -27.22 2.26 8.23
N SER A 516 -27.60 3.37 8.88
CA SER A 516 -27.61 4.72 8.28
C SER A 516 -26.25 5.15 7.71
N LYS A 517 -25.13 4.66 8.28
CA LYS A 517 -23.79 4.91 7.76
C LYS A 517 -23.42 3.93 6.65
N LEU A 518 -23.71 2.64 6.82
CA LEU A 518 -23.39 1.61 5.80
C LEU A 518 -24.14 1.86 4.48
N ILE A 519 -25.38 2.34 4.55
CA ILE A 519 -26.19 2.73 3.38
C ILE A 519 -25.48 3.76 2.50
N LYS A 520 -24.58 4.59 3.04
CA LYS A 520 -23.77 5.52 2.22
C LYS A 520 -22.90 4.78 1.22
N LEU A 521 -22.28 3.68 1.64
CA LEU A 521 -21.45 2.83 0.78
C LEU A 521 -22.32 2.04 -0.22
N ASP A 522 -23.48 1.55 0.21
CA ASP A 522 -24.43 0.88 -0.68
C ASP A 522 -24.93 1.82 -1.79
N ARG A 523 -25.24 3.08 -1.45
CA ARG A 523 -25.60 4.12 -2.43
C ARG A 523 -24.48 4.37 -3.45
N ILE A 524 -23.23 4.36 -3.00
CA ILE A 524 -22.06 4.46 -3.88
C ILE A 524 -21.99 3.28 -4.85
N GLN A 525 -22.15 2.04 -4.35
CA GLN A 525 -22.21 0.85 -5.22
C GLN A 525 -23.34 1.01 -6.23
N ASN A 526 -24.56 1.32 -5.78
CA ASN A 526 -25.73 1.48 -6.65
C ASN A 526 -25.54 2.56 -7.71
N GLN A 527 -24.83 3.65 -7.39
CA GLN A 527 -24.49 4.67 -8.38
C GLN A 527 -23.49 4.14 -9.40
N ALA A 528 -22.47 3.40 -8.97
CA ALA A 528 -21.50 2.79 -9.88
C ALA A 528 -22.14 1.73 -10.79
N LEU A 529 -23.02 0.88 -10.27
CA LEU A 529 -23.74 -0.15 -11.05
C LEU A 529 -24.50 0.48 -12.23
N ARG A 530 -25.21 1.59 -11.98
CA ARG A 530 -25.91 2.33 -13.05
C ARG A 530 -24.97 2.84 -14.13
N VAL A 531 -23.81 3.35 -13.75
CA VAL A 531 -22.80 3.83 -14.71
C VAL A 531 -22.21 2.67 -15.51
N ILE A 532 -21.92 1.55 -14.86
CA ILE A 532 -21.33 0.37 -15.50
C ILE A 532 -22.28 -0.24 -16.54
N GLY A 533 -23.54 -0.49 -16.16
CA GLY A 533 -24.51 -1.16 -17.02
C GLY A 533 -25.39 -0.22 -17.86
N GLY A 534 -25.18 1.09 -17.79
CA GLY A 534 -26.03 2.06 -18.49
C GLY A 534 -27.49 2.07 -18.01
N PHE A 535 -27.76 1.61 -16.79
CA PHE A 535 -29.12 1.43 -16.28
C PHE A 535 -29.82 2.75 -15.97
N ILE A 536 -31.12 2.80 -16.24
CA ILE A 536 -31.98 3.92 -15.84
C ILE A 536 -32.15 3.99 -14.31
N ARG A 537 -32.58 5.14 -13.79
CA ARG A 537 -32.64 5.39 -12.34
C ARG A 537 -33.58 4.43 -11.60
N SER A 538 -34.67 4.02 -12.26
CA SER A 538 -35.72 3.14 -11.75
C SER A 538 -35.36 1.65 -11.76
N THR A 539 -34.25 1.24 -12.40
CA THR A 539 -33.86 -0.16 -12.45
C THR A 539 -33.68 -0.74 -11.04
N PRO A 540 -34.31 -1.87 -10.70
CA PRO A 540 -34.17 -2.50 -9.39
C PRO A 540 -32.71 -2.87 -9.09
N ILE A 541 -32.27 -2.62 -7.84
CA ILE A 541 -30.87 -2.82 -7.43
C ILE A 541 -30.40 -4.26 -7.63
N HIS A 542 -31.22 -5.24 -7.21
CA HIS A 542 -30.88 -6.66 -7.31
C HIS A 542 -30.70 -7.13 -8.76
N VAL A 543 -31.44 -6.54 -9.72
CA VAL A 543 -31.27 -6.81 -11.15
C VAL A 543 -29.90 -6.30 -11.61
N MET A 544 -29.54 -5.05 -11.26
CA MET A 544 -28.23 -4.50 -11.62
C MET A 544 -27.06 -5.31 -11.02
N GLU A 545 -27.22 -5.80 -9.79
CA GLU A 545 -26.23 -6.66 -9.12
C GLU A 545 -26.05 -8.01 -9.82
N SER A 546 -27.16 -8.63 -10.23
CA SER A 546 -27.18 -9.89 -10.98
C SER A 546 -26.53 -9.75 -12.35
N GLU A 547 -27.02 -8.81 -13.16
CA GLU A 547 -26.51 -8.54 -14.53
C GLU A 547 -25.01 -8.21 -14.54
N LEU A 548 -24.53 -7.48 -13.53
CA LEU A 548 -23.12 -7.10 -13.44
C LEU A 548 -22.25 -8.13 -12.69
N CYS A 549 -22.82 -9.21 -12.17
CA CYS A 549 -22.12 -10.17 -11.32
C CYS A 549 -21.35 -9.44 -10.19
N LEU A 550 -22.04 -8.54 -9.49
CA LEU A 550 -21.52 -7.74 -8.39
C LEU A 550 -22.43 -7.93 -7.17
N PRO A 551 -22.02 -8.70 -6.15
CA PRO A 551 -22.89 -8.99 -5.02
C PRO A 551 -23.14 -7.73 -4.17
N PRO A 552 -24.27 -7.69 -3.43
CA PRO A 552 -24.47 -6.71 -2.37
C PRO A 552 -23.28 -6.61 -1.42
N LEU A 553 -22.99 -5.41 -0.93
CA LEU A 553 -21.82 -5.18 -0.08
C LEU A 553 -21.87 -5.99 1.22
N TYR A 554 -23.04 -6.26 1.79
CA TYR A 554 -23.15 -7.08 3.00
C TYR A 554 -22.72 -8.54 2.77
N ILE A 555 -23.09 -9.14 1.62
CA ILE A 555 -22.62 -10.48 1.21
C ILE A 555 -21.12 -10.44 0.97
N ARG A 556 -20.64 -9.37 0.32
CA ARG A 556 -19.21 -9.18 0.07
C ARG A 556 -18.40 -9.12 1.37
N ARG A 557 -18.91 -8.44 2.40
CA ARG A 557 -18.30 -8.37 3.74
C ARG A 557 -18.26 -9.74 4.41
N LYS A 558 -19.36 -10.51 4.36
CA LYS A 558 -19.41 -11.91 4.83
C LYS A 558 -18.32 -12.75 4.15
N TYR A 559 -18.24 -12.72 2.82
CA TYR A 559 -17.21 -13.43 2.07
C TYR A 559 -15.77 -13.07 2.50
N LEU A 560 -15.49 -11.78 2.70
CA LEU A 560 -14.17 -11.32 3.14
C LEU A 560 -13.86 -11.74 4.58
N ALA A 561 -14.85 -11.69 5.47
CA ALA A 561 -14.76 -12.20 6.83
C ALA A 561 -14.48 -13.71 6.84
N SER A 562 -15.20 -14.50 6.03
CA SER A 562 -14.99 -15.94 5.90
C SER A 562 -13.58 -16.28 5.45
N LYS A 563 -13.08 -15.59 4.41
CA LYS A 563 -11.70 -15.79 3.94
C LYS A 563 -10.68 -15.47 5.04
N PHE A 564 -10.92 -14.41 5.81
CA PHE A 564 -10.04 -14.02 6.92
C PHE A 564 -10.05 -15.04 8.06
N ILE A 565 -11.22 -15.55 8.46
CA ILE A 565 -11.36 -16.55 9.54
C ILE A 565 -10.73 -17.88 9.11
N LEU A 566 -11.03 -18.38 7.91
CA LEU A 566 -10.44 -19.64 7.42
C LEU A 566 -8.91 -19.56 7.36
N LYS A 567 -8.38 -18.45 6.83
CA LYS A 567 -6.93 -18.17 6.82
C LYS A 567 -6.35 -18.02 8.24
N SER A 568 -7.12 -17.53 9.21
CA SER A 568 -6.63 -17.41 10.58
C SER A 568 -6.63 -18.75 11.31
N LYS A 569 -7.68 -19.59 11.12
CA LYS A 569 -7.79 -20.95 11.66
C LYS A 569 -6.75 -21.92 11.09
N SER A 570 -6.23 -21.67 9.89
CA SER A 570 -5.15 -22.50 9.32
C SER A 570 -3.81 -22.36 10.05
N PHE A 571 -3.66 -21.40 10.97
CA PHE A 571 -2.49 -21.29 11.84
C PHE A 571 -2.79 -21.87 13.22
N LEU A 572 -1.98 -22.84 13.64
CA LEU A 572 -1.96 -23.32 15.02
C LEU A 572 -1.76 -22.16 16.00
N ASN A 573 -2.51 -22.17 17.11
CA ASN A 573 -2.42 -21.19 18.21
C ASN A 573 -2.55 -19.72 17.79
N ASN A 574 -3.38 -19.40 16.79
CA ASN A 574 -3.54 -18.04 16.31
C ASN A 574 -4.20 -17.11 17.37
N LYS A 575 -3.44 -16.12 17.87
CA LYS A 575 -3.92 -15.09 18.83
C LYS A 575 -5.22 -14.40 18.41
N THR A 576 -5.43 -14.18 17.11
CA THR A 576 -6.67 -13.54 16.61
C THR A 576 -7.88 -14.42 16.87
N ILE A 577 -7.77 -15.73 16.60
CA ILE A 577 -8.87 -16.69 16.84
C ILE A 577 -9.15 -16.80 18.33
N GLN A 578 -8.11 -16.98 19.15
CA GLN A 578 -8.25 -17.06 20.62
C GLN A 578 -8.95 -15.82 21.19
N LEU A 579 -8.65 -14.62 20.68
CA LEU A 579 -9.29 -13.39 21.12
C LEU A 579 -10.75 -13.31 20.67
N LEU A 580 -11.07 -13.77 19.47
CA LEU A 580 -12.44 -13.85 18.97
C LEU A 580 -13.28 -14.87 19.76
N GLU A 581 -12.71 -16.02 20.13
CA GLU A 581 -13.33 -17.02 21.01
C GLU A 581 -13.59 -16.46 22.42
N LYS A 582 -12.62 -15.71 22.97
CA LYS A 582 -12.86 -14.98 24.23
C LYS A 582 -13.98 -13.97 24.09
N LEU A 583 -14.06 -13.25 22.97
CA LEU A 583 -15.12 -12.28 22.72
C LEU A 583 -16.49 -12.94 22.52
N SER A 584 -16.54 -14.12 21.90
CA SER A 584 -17.79 -14.86 21.70
C SER A 584 -18.46 -15.28 23.00
N GLN A 585 -17.70 -15.42 24.09
CA GLN A 585 -18.25 -15.70 25.42
C GLN A 585 -19.02 -14.51 26.03
N PHE A 586 -18.88 -13.30 25.48
CA PHE A 586 -19.52 -12.08 26.00
C PHE A 586 -20.59 -11.51 25.07
N THR A 587 -21.08 -12.28 24.09
CA THR A 587 -22.10 -11.83 23.12
C THR A 587 -23.43 -11.49 23.76
N ASP A 588 -23.75 -12.07 24.92
CA ASP A 588 -25.01 -11.82 25.64
C ASP A 588 -24.96 -10.61 26.59
N SER A 589 -23.81 -9.93 26.64
CA SER A 589 -23.63 -8.75 27.49
C SER A 589 -24.59 -7.62 27.12
N ILE A 590 -24.92 -6.77 28.10
CA ILE A 590 -25.80 -5.59 27.93
C ILE A 590 -25.32 -4.68 26.78
N TYR A 591 -24.02 -4.67 26.49
CA TYR A 591 -23.46 -3.91 25.38
C TYR A 591 -23.98 -4.34 24.01
N TRP A 592 -24.13 -5.65 23.78
CA TRP A 592 -24.52 -6.20 22.48
C TRP A 592 -26.03 -6.33 22.30
N ARG A 593 -26.85 -6.35 23.36
CA ARG A 593 -28.32 -6.40 23.22
C ARG A 593 -28.89 -5.31 22.32
N ASN A 594 -28.28 -4.12 22.32
CA ASN A 594 -28.71 -2.97 21.53
C ASN A 594 -27.80 -2.67 20.33
N LYS A 595 -26.91 -3.61 19.96
CA LYS A 595 -25.93 -3.42 18.89
C LYS A 595 -25.80 -4.68 18.04
N LYS A 596 -25.52 -4.49 16.75
CA LYS A 596 -25.15 -5.60 15.88
C LYS A 596 -23.85 -6.24 16.39
N LEU A 597 -23.83 -7.56 16.50
CA LEU A 597 -22.63 -8.31 16.85
C LEU A 597 -21.52 -8.10 15.81
N PRO A 598 -20.24 -8.22 16.20
CA PRO A 598 -19.14 -8.20 15.26
C PRO A 598 -19.26 -9.37 14.28
N LEU A 599 -19.21 -9.06 12.98
CA LEU A 599 -19.35 -10.06 11.90
C LEU A 599 -18.35 -11.22 12.01
N LEU A 600 -17.15 -10.97 12.54
CA LEU A 600 -16.14 -12.01 12.75
C LEU A 600 -16.59 -13.08 13.75
N ILE A 601 -17.42 -12.74 14.74
CA ILE A 601 -17.96 -13.72 15.70
C ILE A 601 -19.00 -14.60 15.03
N ASP A 602 -19.94 -13.98 14.30
CA ASP A 602 -20.98 -14.70 13.56
C ASP A 602 -20.38 -15.69 12.55
N ILE A 603 -19.32 -15.28 11.86
CA ILE A 603 -18.63 -16.14 10.90
C ILE A 603 -17.76 -17.20 11.58
N LEU A 604 -17.16 -16.90 12.73
CA LEU A 604 -16.40 -17.89 13.50
C LEU A 604 -17.30 -19.02 13.99
N SER A 605 -18.48 -18.70 14.54
CA SER A 605 -19.43 -19.71 15.03
C SER A 605 -19.91 -20.64 13.92
N GLN A 606 -20.16 -20.10 12.71
CA GLN A 606 -20.50 -20.89 11.52
C GLN A 606 -19.41 -21.88 11.11
N TYR A 607 -18.15 -21.58 11.39
CA TYR A 607 -17.00 -22.38 10.97
C TYR A 607 -16.34 -23.14 12.11
N ASN A 608 -16.95 -23.20 13.29
CA ASN A 608 -16.42 -23.95 14.43
C ASN A 608 -16.32 -25.45 14.13
N SER A 609 -17.26 -26.01 13.37
CA SER A 609 -17.29 -27.43 12.98
C SER A 609 -16.30 -27.81 11.87
N ILE A 610 -15.70 -26.85 11.16
CA ILE A 610 -14.80 -27.15 10.04
C ILE A 610 -13.43 -27.54 10.57
N SER A 611 -13.03 -28.78 10.27
CA SER A 611 -11.65 -29.25 10.42
C SER A 611 -10.80 -28.70 9.27
N ILE A 612 -9.70 -28.02 9.63
CA ILE A 612 -8.71 -27.53 8.68
C ILE A 612 -7.40 -28.27 8.97
N HIS A 613 -7.00 -29.17 8.09
CA HIS A 613 -5.72 -29.84 8.20
C HIS A 613 -4.63 -28.94 7.61
N SER A 614 -3.66 -28.54 8.43
CA SER A 614 -2.48 -27.78 7.99
C SER A 614 -1.27 -28.70 8.03
N SER A 615 -0.48 -28.71 6.95
CA SER A 615 0.81 -29.40 6.93
C SER A 615 1.84 -28.63 7.76
N ALA A 616 2.59 -29.33 8.62
CA ALA A 616 3.57 -28.71 9.53
C ALA A 616 4.96 -28.50 8.89
N GLN A 617 5.22 -29.05 7.70
CA GLN A 617 6.53 -28.96 7.05
C GLN A 617 6.66 -27.66 6.26
N LEU A 618 7.47 -26.74 6.77
CA LEU A 618 7.90 -25.54 6.04
C LEU A 618 9.13 -25.88 5.18
N GLY A 619 9.03 -25.68 3.87
CA GLY A 619 10.18 -25.75 2.96
C GLY A 619 10.93 -24.42 2.91
N MET A 620 12.26 -24.45 2.72
CA MET A 620 13.11 -23.23 2.72
C MET A 620 12.70 -22.17 1.69
N PHE A 621 12.06 -22.61 0.60
CA PHE A 621 11.53 -21.75 -0.45
C PHE A 621 10.01 -21.84 -0.59
N SER A 622 9.34 -22.50 0.36
CA SER A 622 7.89 -22.61 0.47
C SER A 622 7.48 -22.44 1.94
N LEU A 623 7.21 -21.19 2.31
CA LEU A 623 6.68 -20.83 3.62
C LEU A 623 5.15 -20.95 3.70
N ASP A 624 4.56 -21.60 2.71
CA ASP A 624 3.14 -21.78 2.62
C ASP A 624 2.75 -22.94 3.54
N LYS A 625 2.11 -22.62 4.67
CA LYS A 625 1.21 -23.58 5.30
C LYS A 625 0.05 -23.80 4.32
N TRP A 626 0.18 -24.79 3.44
CA TRP A 626 -0.93 -25.20 2.60
C TRP A 626 -1.93 -25.93 3.50
N ILE A 627 -3.16 -25.46 3.43
CA ILE A 627 -4.29 -26.24 3.91
C ILE A 627 -4.31 -27.49 3.03
N SER A 628 -3.97 -28.64 3.61
CA SER A 628 -3.86 -29.90 2.86
C SER A 628 -5.23 -30.44 2.48
N SER A 629 -6.25 -30.13 3.28
CA SER A 629 -7.65 -30.40 3.00
C SER A 629 -8.55 -29.44 3.78
N ILE A 630 -9.58 -28.93 3.12
CA ILE A 630 -10.74 -28.26 3.75
C ILE A 630 -11.92 -29.15 3.45
N ASP A 631 -12.56 -29.69 4.47
CA ASP A 631 -13.86 -30.33 4.27
C ASP A 631 -14.93 -29.23 4.09
N LEU A 632 -15.33 -29.04 2.84
CA LEU A 632 -16.34 -28.05 2.44
C LEU A 632 -17.76 -28.59 2.56
N SER A 633 -17.96 -29.89 2.85
CA SER A 633 -19.28 -30.53 2.88
C SER A 633 -20.22 -29.90 3.92
N HIS A 634 -19.65 -29.34 4.99
CA HIS A 634 -20.37 -28.64 6.06
C HIS A 634 -20.51 -27.12 5.84
N ILE A 635 -19.94 -26.54 4.78
CA ILE A 635 -20.15 -25.14 4.40
C ILE A 635 -21.47 -25.04 3.63
N ILE A 636 -22.58 -25.23 4.35
CA ILE A 636 -23.90 -24.93 3.81
C ILE A 636 -23.99 -23.40 3.70
N ILE A 637 -23.81 -22.93 2.47
CA ILE A 637 -24.00 -21.55 2.05
C ILE A 637 -25.37 -21.09 2.55
N ASP A 638 -25.42 -19.94 3.23
CA ASP A 638 -26.66 -19.21 3.55
C ASP A 638 -27.67 -19.44 2.41
N LYS A 639 -28.82 -20.07 2.69
CA LYS A 639 -29.95 -20.00 1.76
C LYS A 639 -30.23 -18.51 1.59
N ILE A 640 -29.80 -17.93 0.46
CA ILE A 640 -30.13 -16.55 0.11
C ILE A 640 -31.63 -16.45 0.32
N PRO A 641 -32.14 -15.57 1.21
CA PRO A 641 -33.56 -15.43 1.44
C PRO A 641 -34.20 -15.28 0.08
N SER A 642 -34.97 -16.30 -0.24
CA SER A 642 -35.32 -16.71 -1.57
C SER A 642 -35.76 -15.52 -2.43
N ILE A 643 -35.25 -15.50 -3.66
CA ILE A 643 -35.78 -14.79 -4.84
C ILE A 643 -37.31 -15.04 -5.03
N SER A 644 -37.95 -15.88 -4.21
CA SER A 644 -39.39 -16.13 -4.14
C SER A 644 -40.24 -14.89 -3.81
N LYS A 645 -39.70 -13.84 -3.15
CA LYS A 645 -40.46 -12.58 -3.01
C LYS A 645 -40.59 -11.79 -4.33
N ALA A 646 -39.68 -12.00 -5.28
CA ALA A 646 -39.74 -11.34 -6.59
C ALA A 646 -40.66 -12.06 -7.59
N LYS A 647 -40.95 -13.35 -7.40
CA LYS A 647 -41.90 -14.09 -8.26
C LYS A 647 -43.36 -13.68 -8.07
N ARG A 648 -43.73 -13.04 -6.95
CA ARG A 648 -45.14 -12.69 -6.68
C ARG A 648 -45.65 -11.44 -7.41
N HIS A 649 -44.85 -10.74 -8.22
CA HIS A 649 -45.27 -9.47 -8.87
C HIS A 649 -45.06 -9.41 -10.39
N TYR A 650 -44.73 -10.52 -11.04
CA TYR A 650 -44.76 -10.60 -12.50
C TYR A 650 -45.74 -11.70 -12.91
N ASN A 651 -47.04 -11.40 -12.77
CA ASN A 651 -48.02 -12.00 -13.66
C ASN A 651 -47.67 -11.50 -15.06
N ILE A 652 -47.19 -12.42 -15.88
CA ILE A 652 -47.14 -12.28 -17.34
C ILE A 652 -48.60 -12.19 -17.78
N VAL A 653 -49.17 -10.98 -17.77
CA VAL A 653 -50.38 -10.71 -18.53
C VAL A 653 -49.92 -10.38 -19.94
N GLN A 654 -50.12 -11.39 -20.78
CA GLN A 654 -50.26 -11.39 -22.23
C GLN A 654 -50.24 -9.99 -22.89
N LEU A 655 -49.27 -9.78 -23.77
CA LEU A 655 -49.45 -8.91 -24.93
C LEU A 655 -49.21 -9.77 -26.17
N LYS A 656 -50.33 -10.14 -26.81
CA LYS A 656 -50.44 -10.28 -28.25
C LYS A 656 -50.23 -8.90 -28.89
#